data_AF-A0A939ZT68-F1
#
_entry.id   AF-A0A939ZT68-F1
#
_cell.length_a   1.000
_cell.length_b   1.000
_cell.length_c   1.000
_cell.angle_alpha   90.00
_cell.angle_beta   90.00
_cell.angle_gamma   90.00
#
_symmetry.space_group_name_H-M   'P 1'
#
loop_
_entity.id
_entity.type
_entity.pdbx_description
1 polymer ?
#
loop_
_entity_poly.entity_id
_entity_poly.type
_entity_poly.pdbx_seq_one_letter_code
_entity_poly.pdbx_strand_id
1 'polypeptide(L)'
;RPEFKVIGNNTVDLAAYIDVDPRTLGIRQKVYYPALRPLLEQYAGDMEGLKAACVANIADLVVNHITVDDIVATVSYNLSMKYGYYFCDDIDHLSNRRVRSVGELLHNQFRIGIARLERVIKERMSIAPDPSDLSPQSLINIRPVASAIREFFGSSQLSQFMDQPNPIAELTHKRKLSALGPGGLNRERAGFEVRDVHHSHYSRMCPIETPEGQNIGLITSLSSYARINEYGFIEAPYRRVDKETGVVTDEVTYMTADIEDKYVVAQVNEPLDENGRFINKRATCRYRDDIKEYPVGMVDYMDVDPKQLVSVATSLIPFLENDDANRALMGSNMQRQAVPLLRCEAPLVGTGMEYKVAYDSGVCVIAKHDGVVKSVTADQIQVQRDDGEIDIYDLLKFKRSNQGTCVNQKPIVNDGDRVVGEVIETDEAGNINYVTHGTVLADGPATDQGELALGRNILIGFMTWEGYNYEDAILISEDLVKKDVFTTVHIEEYEIEARDTKLGKELITRDIPNVSDDLLKNLDEDGIVMIGSEVRSGDYLVGKVTPKGETELTPEERLLRAIFGEKSREVRDVSLKVNHGESGIVVDVKKFTRENKDELDPGVNMLVRVYIAQKRKIQVGDKMAGRHGNKGVISRVLPREDMPFMADGTPLQIVLNPLGVPSRMNIGQVLEVHLGLIAKLFGYHFATPVFDGANESDIREMFEKNNLPLDGKVQLFDGRTGEPFENRVTVGCMYMLKLNHLVDDKIHARSVGPYSLVTQQPLGGKAQFGGQRFGEMEVWALEAYGASHILQEILTVKSDDIMGRQKVFDSIIKSSVAAEPGIPEAFKVLKKEIQALGLEVKLYSDDNEEITLPETFEDEHDAARPIRADKDDSKEISLEDLGFSSSELGTGGMDPSKDSLYDDDDTYGDSLSGLDDILGGDAPVSGVDSNDLDDLLGFDDADSLDNSDEDTDAEDEKAEDILKELGVIGVDDSAFNGSFDDDDN
;
A
#
# COMPACT_ATOMS: atom_id res chain seq x y z
N ARG A 1 -2.41 5.58 -60.98
CA ARG A 1 -2.08 5.77 -59.55
C ARG A 1 -0.67 6.37 -59.52
N PRO A 2 -0.40 7.46 -58.76
CA PRO A 2 0.97 7.95 -58.62
C PRO A 2 1.85 6.83 -58.03
N GLU A 3 3.06 6.66 -58.56
CA GLU A 3 4.06 5.76 -57.98
C GLU A 3 4.44 6.32 -56.61
N PHE A 4 4.06 5.61 -55.56
CA PHE A 4 4.37 6.00 -54.19
C PHE A 4 5.66 5.29 -53.78
N LYS A 5 6.74 6.06 -53.60
CA LYS A 5 8.05 5.53 -53.21
C LYS A 5 8.17 5.56 -51.69
N VAL A 6 8.18 4.38 -51.07
CA VAL A 6 8.50 4.22 -49.64
C VAL A 6 10.02 4.26 -49.47
N ILE A 7 10.51 5.11 -48.57
CA ILE A 7 11.93 5.21 -48.22
C ILE A 7 12.14 4.55 -46.85
N GLY A 8 13.03 3.56 -46.78
CA GLY A 8 13.42 2.91 -45.52
C GLY A 8 14.65 3.55 -44.87
N ASN A 9 14.95 3.15 -43.64
CA ASN A 9 16.05 3.71 -42.83
C ASN A 9 17.42 3.05 -43.06
N ASN A 10 17.61 2.35 -44.20
CA ASN A 10 18.86 1.67 -44.56
C ASN A 10 19.41 0.68 -43.49
N THR A 11 18.55 0.13 -42.63
CA THR A 11 18.92 -0.95 -41.71
C THR A 11 18.57 -2.32 -42.31
N VAL A 12 19.45 -3.30 -42.13
CA VAL A 12 19.30 -4.64 -42.71
C VAL A 12 19.50 -5.73 -41.65
N ASP A 13 18.89 -6.89 -41.88
CA ASP A 13 19.13 -8.07 -41.05
C ASP A 13 20.51 -8.66 -41.40
N LEU A 14 21.38 -8.79 -40.41
CA LEU A 14 22.73 -9.32 -40.58
C LEU A 14 22.71 -10.81 -40.97
N ALA A 15 21.68 -11.56 -40.56
CA ALA A 15 21.53 -12.98 -40.90
C ALA A 15 21.37 -13.22 -42.41
N ALA A 16 20.93 -12.22 -43.17
CA ALA A 16 20.84 -12.30 -44.62
C ALA A 16 22.21 -12.22 -45.33
N TYR A 17 23.25 -11.78 -44.62
CA TYR A 17 24.61 -11.55 -45.16
C TYR A 17 25.67 -12.44 -44.52
N ILE A 18 25.38 -13.09 -43.39
CA ILE A 18 26.32 -13.95 -42.65
C ILE A 18 25.66 -15.32 -42.37
N ASP A 19 26.40 -16.42 -42.63
CA ASP A 19 25.98 -17.82 -42.38
C ASP A 19 25.92 -18.22 -40.89
N VAL A 20 25.90 -17.27 -39.95
CA VAL A 20 25.89 -17.51 -38.51
C VAL A 20 24.82 -16.64 -37.88
N ASP A 21 24.15 -17.18 -36.87
CA ASP A 21 23.18 -16.41 -36.08
C ASP A 21 23.86 -15.16 -35.48
N PRO A 22 23.43 -13.94 -35.89
CA PRO A 22 23.97 -12.67 -35.40
C PRO A 22 24.02 -12.57 -33.87
N ARG A 23 23.12 -13.27 -33.17
CA ARG A 23 23.05 -13.30 -31.70
C ARG A 23 24.33 -13.83 -31.06
N THR A 24 24.99 -14.80 -31.69
CA THR A 24 26.26 -15.37 -31.21
C THR A 24 27.43 -14.38 -31.33
N LEU A 25 27.29 -13.37 -32.20
CA LEU A 25 28.28 -12.29 -32.41
C LEU A 25 28.01 -11.07 -31.52
N GLY A 26 27.00 -11.13 -30.64
CA GLY A 26 26.58 -10.00 -29.81
C GLY A 26 25.76 -8.94 -30.56
N ILE A 27 25.42 -9.17 -31.84
CA ILE A 27 24.62 -8.26 -32.66
C ILE A 27 23.18 -8.77 -32.68
N ARG A 28 22.29 -8.07 -31.98
CA ARG A 28 20.91 -8.50 -31.76
C ARG A 28 19.87 -7.68 -32.53
N GLN A 29 20.30 -6.55 -33.10
CA GLN A 29 19.46 -5.60 -33.82
C GLN A 29 19.80 -5.61 -35.32
N LYS A 30 18.94 -4.97 -36.12
CA LYS A 30 19.25 -4.70 -37.53
C LYS A 30 20.47 -3.78 -37.61
N VAL A 31 21.32 -4.06 -38.58
CA VAL A 31 22.60 -3.40 -38.76
C VAL A 31 22.48 -2.27 -39.78
N TYR A 32 23.15 -1.16 -39.53
CA TYR A 32 23.18 -0.03 -40.45
C TYR A 32 23.97 -0.37 -41.72
N TYR A 33 23.26 -0.49 -42.85
CA TYR A 33 23.82 -0.97 -44.11
C TYR A 33 24.99 -0.10 -44.64
N PRO A 34 24.97 1.24 -44.53
CA PRO A 34 26.10 2.06 -44.97
C PRO A 34 27.41 1.78 -44.21
N ALA A 35 27.33 1.36 -42.94
CA ALA A 35 28.50 0.94 -42.16
C ALA A 35 28.91 -0.52 -42.46
N LEU A 36 27.93 -1.38 -42.77
CA LEU A 36 28.19 -2.79 -43.13
C LEU A 36 28.79 -2.94 -44.54
N ARG A 37 28.36 -2.12 -45.49
CA ARG A 37 28.79 -2.17 -46.89
C ARG A 37 30.32 -2.15 -47.09
N PRO A 38 31.10 -1.21 -46.50
CA PRO A 38 32.56 -1.22 -46.64
C PRO A 38 33.21 -2.48 -46.05
N LEU A 39 32.64 -3.05 -44.98
CA LEU A 39 33.14 -4.30 -44.39
C LEU A 39 32.87 -5.49 -45.32
N LEU A 40 31.69 -5.55 -45.95
CA LEU A 40 31.37 -6.57 -46.95
C LEU A 40 32.27 -6.48 -48.19
N GLU A 41 32.59 -5.26 -48.64
CA GLU A 41 33.48 -5.03 -49.78
C GLU A 41 34.95 -5.36 -49.43
N GLN A 42 35.39 -5.08 -48.20
CA GLN A 42 36.77 -5.33 -47.75
C GLN A 42 37.08 -6.80 -47.47
N TYR A 43 36.11 -7.56 -46.92
CA TYR A 43 36.28 -8.97 -46.57
C TYR A 43 35.55 -9.92 -47.54
N ALA A 44 35.34 -9.47 -48.79
CA ALA A 44 34.72 -10.28 -49.83
C ALA A 44 35.48 -11.59 -50.05
N GLY A 45 34.94 -12.71 -49.54
CA GLY A 45 35.52 -14.05 -49.64
C GLY A 45 36.21 -14.59 -48.37
N ASP A 46 36.30 -13.80 -47.29
CA ASP A 46 36.79 -14.24 -45.97
C ASP A 46 35.70 -14.11 -44.90
N MET A 47 34.97 -15.20 -44.69
CA MET A 47 33.81 -15.23 -43.80
C MET A 47 34.18 -15.25 -42.31
N GLU A 48 35.39 -15.69 -41.95
CA GLU A 48 35.88 -15.63 -40.56
C GLU A 48 36.42 -14.24 -40.23
N GLY A 49 37.14 -13.62 -41.17
CA GLY A 49 37.59 -12.23 -41.07
C GLY A 49 36.43 -11.24 -40.99
N LEU A 50 35.35 -11.45 -41.77
CA LEU A 50 34.13 -10.65 -41.71
C LEU A 50 33.45 -10.74 -40.32
N LYS A 51 33.37 -11.93 -39.72
CA LYS A 51 32.79 -12.11 -38.37
C LYS A 51 33.59 -11.36 -37.30
N ALA A 52 34.91 -11.49 -37.32
CA ALA A 52 35.79 -10.77 -36.38
C ALA A 52 35.71 -9.24 -36.58
N ALA A 53 35.62 -8.78 -37.83
CA ALA A 53 35.46 -7.36 -38.17
C ALA A 53 34.08 -6.82 -37.74
N CYS A 54 33.02 -7.61 -37.83
CA CYS A 54 31.70 -7.25 -37.32
C CYS A 54 31.72 -7.10 -35.79
N VAL A 55 32.40 -8.01 -35.07
CA VAL A 55 32.56 -7.92 -33.61
C VAL A 55 33.41 -6.71 -33.20
N ALA A 56 34.45 -6.39 -33.96
CA ALA A 56 35.29 -5.22 -33.70
C ALA A 56 34.56 -3.87 -33.94
N ASN A 57 33.61 -3.83 -34.89
CA ASN A 57 32.88 -2.62 -35.29
C ASN A 57 31.42 -2.61 -34.84
N ILE A 58 31.06 -3.33 -33.77
CA ILE A 58 29.67 -3.40 -33.27
C ILE A 58 29.09 -2.00 -33.03
N ALA A 59 29.88 -1.07 -32.50
CA ALA A 59 29.43 0.29 -32.18
C ALA A 59 29.00 1.11 -33.41
N ASP A 60 29.61 0.86 -34.58
CA ASP A 60 29.27 1.54 -35.83
C ASP A 60 28.17 0.81 -36.62
N LEU A 61 28.05 -0.51 -36.41
CA LEU A 61 27.03 -1.35 -37.03
C LEU A 61 25.68 -1.22 -36.32
N VAL A 62 25.68 -1.09 -34.99
CA VAL A 62 24.50 -0.89 -34.14
C VAL A 62 24.52 0.55 -33.62
N VAL A 63 23.87 1.43 -34.37
CA VAL A 63 23.86 2.86 -34.07
C VAL A 63 22.89 3.15 -32.91
N ASN A 64 23.41 3.63 -31.78
CA ASN A 64 22.63 3.94 -30.57
C ASN A 64 22.10 5.39 -30.51
N HIS A 65 22.11 6.11 -31.63
CA HIS A 65 21.60 7.48 -31.76
C HIS A 65 20.81 7.61 -33.06
N ILE A 66 19.93 8.62 -33.13
CA ILE A 66 19.09 8.84 -34.32
C ILE A 66 19.94 9.25 -35.52
N THR A 67 19.67 8.65 -36.69
CA THR A 67 20.33 9.00 -37.96
C THR A 67 19.43 9.84 -38.86
N VAL A 68 20.02 10.53 -39.84
CA VAL A 68 19.26 11.28 -40.85
C VAL A 68 18.33 10.37 -41.66
N ASP A 69 18.77 9.13 -41.93
CA ASP A 69 17.99 8.13 -42.66
C ASP A 69 16.74 7.72 -41.88
N ASP A 70 16.82 7.63 -40.54
CA ASP A 70 15.66 7.36 -39.68
C ASP A 70 14.62 8.49 -39.76
N ILE A 71 15.07 9.76 -39.76
CA ILE A 71 14.19 10.92 -39.87
C ILE A 71 13.47 10.93 -41.22
N VAL A 72 14.20 10.70 -42.33
CA VAL A 72 13.62 10.66 -43.67
C VAL A 72 12.62 9.50 -43.80
N ALA A 73 12.96 8.33 -43.26
CA ALA A 73 12.06 7.17 -43.25
C ALA A 73 10.79 7.45 -42.43
N THR A 74 10.90 8.11 -41.28
CA THR A 74 9.76 8.49 -40.43
C THR A 74 8.82 9.46 -41.14
N VAL A 75 9.36 10.49 -41.82
CA VAL A 75 8.56 11.41 -42.63
C VAL A 75 7.87 10.67 -43.78
N SER A 76 8.58 9.76 -44.46
CA SER A 76 8.00 8.92 -45.50
C SER A 76 6.87 8.05 -44.94
N TYR A 77 7.06 7.43 -43.77
CA TYR A 77 6.07 6.60 -43.08
C TYR A 77 4.80 7.39 -42.74
N ASN A 78 4.94 8.58 -42.14
CA ASN A 78 3.82 9.46 -41.81
C ASN A 78 3.02 9.89 -43.06
N LEU A 79 3.71 10.30 -44.14
CA LEU A 79 3.05 10.65 -45.41
C LEU A 79 2.34 9.45 -46.04
N SER A 80 2.87 8.23 -45.85
CA SER A 80 2.31 6.97 -46.37
C SER A 80 1.02 6.56 -45.67
N MET A 81 0.84 6.90 -44.38
CA MET A 81 -0.37 6.59 -43.62
C MET A 81 -1.62 7.19 -44.27
N LYS A 82 -1.53 8.43 -44.78
CA LYS A 82 -2.63 9.10 -45.50
C LYS A 82 -3.13 8.30 -46.71
N TYR A 83 -2.28 7.49 -47.32
CA TYR A 83 -2.61 6.66 -48.48
C TYR A 83 -3.03 5.23 -48.10
N GLY A 84 -3.09 4.90 -46.82
CA GLY A 84 -3.53 3.59 -46.32
C GLY A 84 -2.49 2.47 -46.44
N TYR A 85 -1.21 2.80 -46.59
CA TYR A 85 -0.13 1.79 -46.62
C TYR A 85 0.31 1.32 -45.23
N TYR A 86 0.09 2.14 -44.20
CA TYR A 86 0.42 1.85 -42.80
C TYR A 86 -0.74 2.24 -41.89
N PHE A 87 -0.78 1.65 -40.70
CA PHE A 87 -1.78 1.89 -39.66
C PHE A 87 -1.17 2.71 -38.52
N CYS A 88 -2.03 3.36 -37.74
CA CYS A 88 -1.62 4.00 -36.50
C CYS A 88 -1.25 2.94 -35.46
N ASP A 89 -0.25 3.26 -34.64
CA ASP A 89 0.15 2.39 -33.54
C ASP A 89 -0.83 2.54 -32.37
N ASP A 90 -1.18 1.42 -31.74
CA ASP A 90 -1.98 1.38 -30.53
C ASP A 90 -1.07 1.56 -29.31
N ILE A 91 -1.26 2.65 -28.56
CA ILE A 91 -0.42 2.99 -27.40
C ILE A 91 -0.59 2.01 -26.23
N ASP A 92 -1.71 1.29 -26.17
CA ASP A 92 -2.05 0.38 -25.08
C ASP A 92 -1.60 -1.06 -25.35
N HIS A 93 -1.31 -1.38 -26.62
CA HIS A 93 -0.76 -2.67 -27.02
C HIS A 93 0.60 -2.95 -26.33
N LEU A 94 0.75 -4.17 -25.79
CA LEU A 94 1.94 -4.56 -25.02
C LEU A 94 3.25 -4.65 -25.82
N SER A 95 3.20 -4.50 -27.14
CA SER A 95 4.42 -4.29 -27.95
C SER A 95 4.98 -2.88 -27.81
N ASN A 96 4.16 -1.91 -27.41
CA ASN A 96 4.52 -0.51 -27.30
C ASN A 96 4.78 -0.10 -25.84
N ARG A 97 4.44 -0.99 -24.90
CA ARG A 97 4.69 -0.85 -23.46
C ARG A 97 5.72 -1.87 -23.00
N ARG A 98 6.77 -1.41 -22.30
CA ARG A 98 7.81 -2.28 -21.75
C ARG A 98 7.94 -2.13 -20.24
N VAL A 99 8.27 -3.22 -19.57
CA VAL A 99 8.52 -3.27 -18.14
C VAL A 99 9.99 -2.93 -17.87
N ARG A 100 10.22 -1.97 -16.98
CA ARG A 100 11.56 -1.67 -16.45
C ARG A 100 11.71 -2.37 -15.11
N SER A 101 12.64 -3.31 -15.03
CA SER A 101 12.94 -4.03 -13.79
C SER A 101 13.84 -3.22 -12.86
N VAL A 102 14.01 -3.69 -11.61
CA VAL A 102 14.86 -3.04 -10.61
C VAL A 102 16.29 -2.81 -11.09
N GLY A 103 16.84 -3.71 -11.92
CA GLY A 103 18.19 -3.60 -12.46
C GLY A 103 18.34 -2.39 -13.38
N GLU A 104 17.38 -2.17 -14.29
CA GLU A 104 17.40 -1.01 -15.20
C GLU A 104 17.17 0.30 -14.43
N LEU A 105 16.23 0.31 -13.48
CA LEU A 105 15.96 1.49 -12.66
C LEU A 105 17.18 1.91 -11.83
N LEU A 106 17.84 0.94 -11.19
CA LEU A 106 19.05 1.19 -10.42
C LEU A 106 20.21 1.64 -11.32
N HIS A 107 20.36 1.03 -12.49
CA HIS A 107 21.37 1.45 -13.47
C HIS A 107 21.20 2.91 -13.91
N ASN A 108 19.96 3.35 -14.13
CA ASN A 108 19.66 4.74 -14.48
C ASN A 108 20.05 5.71 -13.35
N GLN A 109 19.71 5.38 -12.10
CA GLN A 109 20.10 6.20 -10.95
C GLN A 109 21.62 6.20 -10.72
N PHE A 110 22.26 5.05 -10.93
CA PHE A 110 23.71 4.95 -10.88
C PHE A 110 24.37 5.80 -11.96
N ARG A 111 23.85 5.79 -13.20
CA ARG A 111 24.33 6.64 -14.30
C ARG A 111 24.23 8.12 -13.96
N ILE A 112 23.13 8.58 -13.37
CA ILE A 112 22.98 9.97 -12.91
C ILE A 112 24.04 10.29 -11.84
N GLY A 113 24.24 9.38 -10.88
CA GLY A 113 25.29 9.52 -9.86
C GLY A 113 26.70 9.62 -10.45
N ILE A 114 27.01 8.80 -11.46
CA ILE A 114 28.30 8.82 -12.17
C ILE A 114 28.47 10.08 -13.01
N ALA A 115 27.43 10.58 -13.69
CA ALA A 115 27.50 11.82 -14.45
C ALA A 115 27.81 13.04 -13.54
N ARG A 116 27.20 13.07 -12.34
CA ARG A 116 27.54 14.06 -11.31
C ARG A 116 28.99 13.92 -10.83
N LEU A 117 29.46 12.69 -10.62
CA LEU A 117 30.86 12.42 -10.26
C LEU A 117 31.84 12.86 -11.36
N GLU A 118 31.52 12.61 -12.63
CA GLU A 118 32.34 13.02 -13.78
C GLU A 118 32.55 14.53 -13.80
N ARG A 119 31.48 15.32 -13.56
CA ARG A 119 31.59 16.77 -13.46
C ARG A 119 32.53 17.20 -12.31
N VAL A 120 32.38 16.62 -11.13
CA VAL A 120 33.24 16.91 -9.97
C VAL A 120 34.71 16.57 -10.26
N ILE A 121 34.96 15.47 -10.97
CA ILE A 121 36.33 15.08 -11.37
C ILE A 121 36.90 16.12 -12.33
N LYS A 122 36.15 16.56 -13.36
CA LYS A 122 36.59 17.59 -14.31
C LYS A 122 36.90 18.91 -13.61
N GLU A 123 36.05 19.35 -12.69
CA GLU A 123 36.26 20.57 -11.90
C GLU A 123 37.53 20.45 -11.04
N ARG A 124 37.70 19.35 -10.30
CA ARG A 124 38.91 19.13 -9.47
C ARG A 124 40.19 19.02 -10.29
N MET A 125 40.13 18.38 -11.46
CA MET A 125 41.27 18.32 -12.38
C MET A 125 41.65 19.70 -12.91
N SER A 126 40.68 20.59 -13.12
CA SER A 126 40.94 21.97 -13.59
C SER A 126 41.52 22.88 -12.50
N ILE A 127 41.18 22.64 -11.23
CA ILE A 127 41.64 23.44 -10.08
C ILE A 127 43.03 23.01 -9.59
N ALA A 128 43.40 21.74 -9.78
CA ALA A 128 44.65 21.21 -9.28
C ALA A 128 45.87 21.86 -10.00
N PRO A 129 46.77 22.55 -9.27
CA PRO A 129 47.87 23.31 -9.87
C PRO A 129 49.02 22.43 -10.39
N ASP A 130 49.25 21.24 -9.80
CA ASP A 130 50.34 20.34 -10.17
C ASP A 130 49.82 18.93 -10.54
N PRO A 131 50.11 18.42 -11.76
CA PRO A 131 49.66 17.09 -12.20
C PRO A 131 50.26 15.91 -11.43
N SER A 132 51.37 16.12 -10.72
CA SER A 132 52.11 15.07 -10.01
C SER A 132 51.49 14.65 -8.67
N ASP A 133 50.65 15.50 -8.08
CA ASP A 133 50.01 15.24 -6.78
C ASP A 133 48.58 14.67 -6.93
N LEU A 134 48.13 14.47 -8.17
CA LEU A 134 46.81 13.92 -8.48
C LEU A 134 46.81 12.39 -8.35
N SER A 135 46.07 11.89 -7.37
CA SER A 135 45.73 10.46 -7.26
C SER A 135 44.25 10.26 -7.60
N PRO A 136 43.85 9.09 -8.15
CA PRO A 136 42.44 8.80 -8.38
C PRO A 136 41.57 8.94 -7.12
N GLN A 137 42.13 8.65 -5.94
CA GLN A 137 41.43 8.80 -4.67
C GLN A 137 41.13 10.26 -4.30
N SER A 138 42.00 11.21 -4.66
CA SER A 138 41.74 12.64 -4.39
C SER A 138 40.69 13.23 -5.35
N LEU A 139 40.54 12.65 -6.54
CA LEU A 139 39.56 13.07 -7.54
C LEU A 139 38.17 12.47 -7.30
N ILE A 140 38.09 11.21 -6.86
CA ILE A 140 36.82 10.49 -6.72
C ILE A 140 36.14 10.85 -5.38
N ASN A 141 34.99 11.51 -5.46
CA ASN A 141 34.09 11.70 -4.33
C ASN A 141 32.85 10.82 -4.49
N ILE A 142 32.71 9.77 -3.67
CA ILE A 142 31.59 8.82 -3.80
C ILE A 142 30.23 9.36 -3.33
N ARG A 143 30.19 10.51 -2.63
CA ARG A 143 28.96 11.04 -2.03
C ARG A 143 27.79 11.21 -3.04
N PRO A 144 27.97 11.78 -4.24
CA PRO A 144 26.88 11.93 -5.21
C PRO A 144 26.28 10.59 -5.65
N VAL A 145 27.11 9.57 -5.82
CA VAL A 145 26.68 8.21 -6.21
C VAL A 145 25.89 7.57 -5.06
N ALA A 146 26.45 7.57 -3.85
CA ALA A 146 25.79 7.01 -2.68
C ALA A 146 24.46 7.73 -2.35
N SER A 147 24.42 9.05 -2.54
CA SER A 147 23.20 9.84 -2.32
C SER A 147 22.10 9.47 -3.31
N ALA A 148 22.41 9.35 -4.60
CA ALA A 148 21.42 8.99 -5.63
C ALA A 148 20.82 7.60 -5.37
N ILE A 149 21.62 6.63 -4.94
CA ILE A 149 21.14 5.29 -4.59
C ILE A 149 20.27 5.34 -3.32
N ARG A 150 20.71 6.07 -2.29
CA ARG A 150 19.96 6.20 -1.03
C ARG A 150 18.62 6.88 -1.25
N GLU A 151 18.58 7.91 -2.08
CA GLU A 151 17.36 8.60 -2.48
C GLU A 151 16.42 7.65 -3.23
N PHE A 152 16.93 6.87 -4.19
CA PHE A 152 16.11 5.88 -4.91
C PHE A 152 15.45 4.87 -3.96
N PHE A 153 16.19 4.25 -3.04
CA PHE A 153 15.59 3.27 -2.13
C PHE A 153 14.76 3.91 -1.00
N GLY A 154 15.09 5.13 -0.59
CA GLY A 154 14.44 5.81 0.54
C GLY A 154 13.17 6.57 0.19
N SER A 155 13.09 7.18 -1.01
CA SER A 155 11.98 8.08 -1.37
C SER A 155 11.31 7.76 -2.71
N SER A 156 11.80 6.81 -3.50
CA SER A 156 11.13 6.47 -4.76
C SER A 156 9.76 5.83 -4.53
N GLN A 157 8.77 6.25 -5.32
CA GLN A 157 7.44 5.63 -5.34
C GLN A 157 7.46 4.15 -5.71
N LEU A 158 8.48 3.69 -6.44
CA LEU A 158 8.66 2.29 -6.83
C LEU A 158 9.37 1.46 -5.74
N SER A 159 10.05 2.11 -4.79
CA SER A 159 10.62 1.47 -3.60
C SER A 159 9.56 1.43 -2.50
N GLN A 160 8.73 0.40 -2.52
CA GLN A 160 7.58 0.27 -1.60
C GLN A 160 7.92 -0.64 -0.43
N PHE A 161 7.36 -0.34 0.75
CA PHE A 161 7.40 -1.27 1.88
C PHE A 161 6.70 -2.57 1.49
N MET A 162 7.38 -3.70 1.68
CA MET A 162 6.85 -5.01 1.31
C MET A 162 5.58 -5.32 2.10
N ASP A 163 4.60 -5.88 1.40
CA ASP A 163 3.34 -6.32 2.00
C ASP A 163 3.54 -7.74 2.50
N GLN A 164 3.59 -7.91 3.83
CA GLN A 164 3.89 -9.16 4.53
C GLN A 164 2.83 -9.55 5.58
N PRO A 165 1.51 -9.47 5.30
CA PRO A 165 0.52 -10.14 6.14
C PRO A 165 0.62 -11.66 5.97
N ASN A 166 0.85 -12.17 4.75
CA ASN A 166 0.91 -13.59 4.45
C ASN A 166 1.78 -13.86 3.19
N PRO A 167 2.09 -15.14 2.87
CA PRO A 167 3.01 -15.47 1.77
C PRO A 167 2.51 -15.07 0.37
N ILE A 168 1.20 -15.11 0.11
CA ILE A 168 0.65 -14.72 -1.20
C ILE A 168 0.74 -13.20 -1.42
N ALA A 169 0.56 -12.40 -0.37
CA ALA A 169 0.75 -10.95 -0.44
C ALA A 169 2.18 -10.58 -0.85
N GLU A 170 3.18 -11.26 -0.28
CA GLU A 170 4.59 -11.06 -0.64
C GLU A 170 4.87 -11.41 -2.10
N LEU A 171 4.39 -12.58 -2.54
CA LEU A 171 4.63 -13.07 -3.90
C LEU A 171 3.95 -12.16 -4.93
N THR A 172 2.70 -11.77 -4.70
CA THR A 172 2.01 -10.83 -5.58
C THR A 172 2.72 -9.47 -5.61
N HIS A 173 3.16 -8.93 -4.47
CA HIS A 173 3.84 -7.63 -4.44
C HIS A 173 5.14 -7.67 -5.26
N LYS A 174 5.91 -8.77 -5.17
CA LYS A 174 7.12 -8.97 -6.01
C LYS A 174 6.82 -9.07 -7.52
N ARG A 175 5.60 -9.46 -7.90
CA ARG A 175 5.14 -9.64 -9.30
C ARG A 175 4.22 -8.52 -9.81
N LYS A 176 4.10 -7.43 -9.05
CA LYS A 176 3.24 -6.29 -9.35
C LYS A 176 3.84 -5.41 -10.46
N LEU A 177 3.00 -4.99 -11.39
CA LEU A 177 3.32 -4.03 -12.45
C LEU A 177 2.65 -2.69 -12.09
N SER A 178 3.40 -1.59 -12.19
CA SER A 178 2.90 -0.24 -11.91
C SER A 178 3.13 0.64 -13.13
N ALA A 179 2.05 1.24 -13.66
CA ALA A 179 2.12 2.30 -14.65
C ALA A 179 2.47 3.67 -14.03
N LEU A 180 2.38 3.77 -12.70
CA LEU A 180 2.71 4.96 -11.92
C LEU A 180 4.20 4.99 -11.56
N GLY A 181 4.78 6.19 -11.47
CA GLY A 181 6.16 6.41 -11.03
C GLY A 181 6.95 7.32 -11.97
N PRO A 182 8.22 7.60 -11.66
CA PRO A 182 9.07 8.45 -12.50
C PRO A 182 9.26 7.83 -13.89
N GLY A 183 8.84 8.55 -14.92
CA GLY A 183 8.83 8.08 -16.32
C GLY A 183 7.61 7.26 -16.72
N GLY A 184 6.62 7.12 -15.82
CA GLY A 184 5.29 6.59 -16.09
C GLY A 184 4.22 7.68 -16.10
N LEU A 185 2.98 7.29 -15.79
CA LEU A 185 1.83 8.19 -15.74
C LEU A 185 1.60 8.76 -14.34
N ASN A 186 1.05 9.97 -14.28
CA ASN A 186 0.44 10.49 -13.06
C ASN A 186 -1.03 10.05 -12.99
N ARG A 187 -1.56 9.94 -11.77
CA ARG A 187 -2.95 9.48 -11.54
C ARG A 187 -3.99 10.34 -12.24
N GLU A 188 -3.79 11.65 -12.25
CA GLU A 188 -4.71 12.64 -12.86
C GLU A 188 -4.67 12.61 -14.39
N ARG A 189 -3.53 12.23 -14.98
CA ARG A 189 -3.38 12.16 -16.45
C ARG A 189 -3.80 10.81 -17.03
N ALA A 190 -4.12 9.84 -16.18
CA ALA A 190 -4.46 8.49 -16.61
C ALA A 190 -5.94 8.39 -16.98
N GLY A 191 -6.23 8.47 -18.27
CA GLY A 191 -7.58 8.30 -18.84
C GLY A 191 -8.14 6.87 -18.73
N PHE A 192 -9.36 6.68 -19.24
CA PHE A 192 -10.07 5.40 -19.16
C PHE A 192 -9.42 4.29 -19.99
N GLU A 193 -8.93 4.60 -21.20
CA GLU A 193 -8.33 3.62 -22.13
C GLU A 193 -7.16 2.86 -21.49
N VAL A 194 -6.26 3.58 -20.83
CA VAL A 194 -5.09 3.01 -20.13
C VAL A 194 -5.48 2.03 -19.02
N ARG A 195 -6.67 2.22 -18.41
CA ARG A 195 -7.16 1.42 -17.28
C ARG A 195 -7.90 0.17 -17.73
N ASP A 196 -8.29 0.10 -19.00
CA ASP A 196 -9.09 -1.00 -19.53
C ASP A 196 -8.25 -2.24 -19.84
N VAL A 197 -8.91 -3.37 -20.03
CA VAL A 197 -8.28 -4.64 -20.39
C VAL A 197 -8.11 -4.71 -21.91
N HIS A 198 -6.87 -4.66 -22.36
CA HIS A 198 -6.52 -4.81 -23.77
C HIS A 198 -6.37 -6.28 -24.18
N HIS A 199 -6.69 -6.65 -25.42
CA HIS A 199 -6.60 -8.04 -25.90
C HIS A 199 -5.18 -8.62 -25.82
N SER A 200 -4.15 -7.78 -26.02
CA SER A 200 -2.75 -8.19 -25.88
C SER A 200 -2.34 -8.58 -24.46
N HIS A 201 -3.16 -8.25 -23.44
CA HIS A 201 -2.91 -8.62 -22.04
C HIS A 201 -3.01 -10.13 -21.81
N TYR A 202 -3.71 -10.86 -22.69
CA TYR A 202 -3.93 -12.29 -22.56
C TYR A 202 -2.62 -13.04 -22.29
N SER A 203 -2.59 -13.82 -21.22
CA SER A 203 -1.42 -14.60 -20.75
C SER A 203 -0.18 -13.81 -20.34
N ARG A 204 -0.24 -12.47 -20.32
CA ARG A 204 0.87 -11.56 -19.96
C ARG A 204 0.59 -10.81 -18.68
N MET A 205 -0.56 -10.15 -18.60
CA MET A 205 -1.05 -9.43 -17.43
C MET A 205 -2.41 -9.98 -17.03
N CYS A 206 -2.64 -10.12 -15.72
CA CYS A 206 -3.90 -10.64 -15.24
C CYS A 206 -5.02 -9.60 -15.44
N PRO A 207 -6.15 -9.97 -16.07
CA PRO A 207 -7.29 -9.07 -16.26
C PRO A 207 -8.15 -8.90 -15.00
N ILE A 208 -7.96 -9.75 -13.98
CA ILE A 208 -8.78 -9.78 -12.77
C ILE A 208 -8.10 -9.05 -11.60
N GLU A 209 -6.80 -9.31 -11.39
CA GLU A 209 -6.09 -8.80 -10.21
C GLU A 209 -5.62 -7.35 -10.39
N THR A 210 -6.46 -6.41 -9.97
CA THR A 210 -6.15 -4.99 -9.83
C THR A 210 -6.74 -4.46 -8.51
N PRO A 211 -6.12 -3.44 -7.87
CA PRO A 211 -6.74 -2.76 -6.74
C PRO A 211 -8.09 -2.13 -7.12
N GLU A 212 -9.04 -2.16 -6.18
CA GLU A 212 -10.27 -1.37 -6.27
C GLU A 212 -9.98 0.12 -6.02
N GLY A 213 -10.78 1.00 -6.60
CA GLY A 213 -10.70 2.45 -6.38
C GLY A 213 -9.82 3.18 -7.39
N GLN A 214 -9.16 4.26 -6.97
CA GLN A 214 -8.50 5.21 -7.88
C GLN A 214 -7.35 4.62 -8.71
N ASN A 215 -6.74 3.53 -8.27
CA ASN A 215 -5.61 2.89 -8.96
C ASN A 215 -6.02 1.71 -9.86
N ILE A 216 -7.32 1.51 -10.10
CA ILE A 216 -7.82 0.44 -10.98
C ILE A 216 -7.18 0.53 -12.37
N GLY A 217 -6.70 -0.60 -12.88
CA GLY A 217 -6.03 -0.73 -14.18
C GLY A 217 -4.59 -0.19 -14.25
N LEU A 218 -4.21 0.73 -13.35
CA LEU A 218 -2.86 1.31 -13.30
C LEU A 218 -1.85 0.44 -12.55
N ILE A 219 -2.37 -0.43 -11.68
CA ILE A 219 -1.61 -1.42 -10.96
C ILE A 219 -2.20 -2.78 -11.32
N THR A 220 -1.40 -3.61 -11.97
CA THR A 220 -1.79 -4.96 -12.37
C THR A 220 -0.76 -5.96 -11.87
N SER A 221 -1.06 -7.25 -12.05
CA SER A 221 -0.14 -8.32 -11.68
C SER A 221 0.23 -9.16 -12.89
N LEU A 222 1.47 -9.64 -12.92
CA LEU A 222 1.95 -10.52 -13.98
C LEU A 222 1.17 -11.85 -13.96
N SER A 223 0.81 -12.37 -15.14
CA SER A 223 0.16 -13.69 -15.26
C SER A 223 1.09 -14.83 -14.82
N SER A 224 0.54 -16.03 -14.62
CA SER A 224 1.25 -17.16 -14.01
C SER A 224 2.53 -17.58 -14.77
N TYR A 225 2.44 -17.78 -16.09
CA TYR A 225 3.57 -18.26 -16.91
C TYR A 225 4.31 -17.15 -17.69
N ALA A 226 3.90 -15.90 -17.53
CA ALA A 226 4.50 -14.78 -18.23
C ALA A 226 5.96 -14.57 -17.82
N ARG A 227 6.79 -14.21 -18.80
CA ARG A 227 8.22 -13.90 -18.61
C ARG A 227 8.54 -12.54 -19.20
N ILE A 228 9.58 -11.89 -18.68
CA ILE A 228 10.08 -10.62 -19.22
C ILE A 228 11.35 -10.94 -19.99
N ASN A 229 11.39 -10.55 -21.26
CA ASN A 229 12.58 -10.75 -22.09
C ASN A 229 13.65 -9.70 -21.84
N GLU A 230 14.81 -9.84 -22.49
CA GLU A 230 15.95 -8.95 -22.30
C GLU A 230 15.66 -7.48 -22.68
N TYR A 231 14.68 -7.23 -23.55
CA TYR A 231 14.26 -5.88 -23.95
C TYR A 231 13.23 -5.25 -23.01
N GLY A 232 12.66 -6.04 -22.09
CA GLY A 232 11.63 -5.62 -21.15
C GLY A 232 10.20 -5.86 -21.63
N PHE A 233 9.98 -6.56 -22.75
CA PHE A 233 8.64 -6.95 -23.20
C PHE A 233 8.19 -8.24 -22.51
N ILE A 234 6.88 -8.35 -22.31
CA ILE A 234 6.27 -9.52 -21.67
C ILE A 234 5.96 -10.58 -22.73
N GLU A 235 6.42 -11.80 -22.47
CA GLU A 235 6.25 -12.97 -23.32
C GLU A 235 5.34 -14.00 -22.64
N ALA A 236 4.54 -14.67 -23.46
CA ALA A 236 3.67 -15.77 -23.04
C ALA A 236 4.04 -17.06 -23.80
N PRO A 237 3.93 -18.24 -23.17
CA PRO A 237 4.24 -19.51 -23.81
C PRO A 237 3.07 -20.05 -24.63
N TYR A 238 3.37 -20.68 -25.76
CA TYR A 238 2.40 -21.38 -26.61
C TYR A 238 3.00 -22.67 -27.17
N ARG A 239 2.18 -23.71 -27.35
CA ARG A 239 2.55 -24.96 -28.03
C ARG A 239 2.42 -24.80 -29.52
N ARG A 240 3.41 -25.29 -30.26
CA ARG A 240 3.41 -25.21 -31.72
C ARG A 240 2.49 -26.27 -32.34
N VAL A 241 1.72 -25.90 -33.36
CA VAL A 241 0.96 -26.86 -34.17
C VAL A 241 1.71 -27.08 -35.48
N ASP A 242 2.04 -28.34 -35.77
CA ASP A 242 2.62 -28.68 -37.04
C ASP A 242 1.54 -28.68 -38.13
N LYS A 243 1.65 -27.75 -39.08
CA LYS A 243 0.69 -27.58 -40.18
C LYS A 243 0.64 -28.76 -41.13
N GLU A 244 1.74 -29.48 -41.31
CA GLU A 244 1.79 -30.60 -42.26
C GLU A 244 1.08 -31.83 -41.70
N THR A 245 1.28 -32.11 -40.41
CA THR A 245 0.73 -33.30 -39.75
C THR A 245 -0.58 -33.04 -39.00
N GLY A 246 -0.90 -31.77 -38.74
CA GLY A 246 -2.07 -31.32 -37.96
C GLY A 246 -1.97 -31.68 -36.48
N VAL A 247 -0.76 -31.95 -35.98
CA VAL A 247 -0.49 -32.40 -34.60
C VAL A 247 0.02 -31.24 -33.76
N VAL A 248 -0.54 -31.09 -32.56
CA VAL A 248 -0.04 -30.18 -31.52
C VAL A 248 1.22 -30.80 -30.92
N THR A 249 2.35 -30.12 -31.02
CA THR A 249 3.63 -30.60 -30.48
C THR A 249 3.81 -30.19 -29.02
N ASP A 250 4.75 -30.85 -28.34
CA ASP A 250 5.16 -30.48 -26.98
C ASP A 250 6.23 -29.37 -26.97
N GLU A 251 6.58 -28.83 -28.13
CA GLU A 251 7.52 -27.72 -28.26
C GLU A 251 6.83 -26.40 -27.87
N VAL A 252 7.28 -25.81 -26.77
CA VAL A 252 6.75 -24.54 -26.24
C VAL A 252 7.63 -23.38 -26.72
N THR A 253 6.99 -22.41 -27.39
CA THR A 253 7.63 -21.18 -27.85
C THR A 253 7.09 -19.99 -27.06
N TYR A 254 7.98 -19.17 -26.51
CA TYR A 254 7.62 -17.89 -25.88
C TYR A 254 7.51 -16.79 -26.93
N MET A 255 6.40 -16.05 -26.92
CA MET A 255 6.13 -15.00 -27.91
C MET A 255 5.70 -13.68 -27.27
N THR A 256 6.22 -12.57 -27.80
CA THR A 256 5.76 -11.20 -27.51
C THR A 256 4.43 -10.92 -28.22
N ALA A 257 3.74 -9.85 -27.80
CA ALA A 257 2.42 -9.51 -28.32
C ALA A 257 2.43 -9.25 -29.85
N ASP A 258 3.46 -8.57 -30.38
CA ASP A 258 3.59 -8.27 -31.82
C ASP A 258 3.85 -9.51 -32.69
N ILE A 259 4.43 -10.56 -32.11
CA ILE A 259 4.66 -11.84 -32.80
C ILE A 259 3.38 -12.66 -32.78
N GLU A 260 2.67 -12.71 -31.65
CA GLU A 260 1.42 -13.43 -31.50
C GLU A 260 0.35 -12.96 -32.49
N ASP A 261 0.22 -11.64 -32.71
CA ASP A 261 -0.76 -11.02 -33.60
C ASP A 261 -0.71 -11.47 -35.07
N LYS A 262 0.36 -12.17 -35.47
CA LYS A 262 0.55 -12.72 -36.81
C LYS A 262 0.01 -14.14 -36.96
N TYR A 263 -0.33 -14.80 -35.86
CA TYR A 263 -0.69 -16.21 -35.80
C TYR A 263 -2.11 -16.41 -35.28
N VAL A 264 -2.72 -17.55 -35.65
CA VAL A 264 -4.01 -17.99 -35.12
C VAL A 264 -3.78 -18.98 -33.98
N VAL A 265 -4.23 -18.62 -32.77
CA VAL A 265 -3.98 -19.39 -31.54
C VAL A 265 -5.26 -20.08 -31.07
N ALA A 266 -5.22 -21.40 -30.93
CA ALA A 266 -6.32 -22.19 -30.38
C ALA A 266 -6.33 -22.19 -28.84
N GLN A 267 -7.53 -22.26 -28.25
CA GLN A 267 -7.70 -22.40 -26.80
C GLN A 267 -7.26 -23.79 -26.31
N VAL A 268 -6.84 -23.88 -25.04
CA VAL A 268 -6.43 -25.17 -24.42
C VAL A 268 -7.58 -26.18 -24.37
N ASN A 269 -8.80 -25.69 -24.17
CA ASN A 269 -9.97 -26.54 -23.89
C ASN A 269 -10.51 -27.25 -25.14
N GLU A 270 -9.91 -27.02 -26.32
CA GLU A 270 -10.28 -27.74 -27.54
C GLU A 270 -9.84 -29.21 -27.47
N PRO A 271 -10.75 -30.16 -27.71
CA PRO A 271 -10.48 -31.57 -27.46
C PRO A 271 -9.51 -32.15 -28.51
N LEU A 272 -8.44 -32.77 -28.01
CA LEU A 272 -7.41 -33.45 -28.80
C LEU A 272 -7.57 -34.98 -28.73
N ASP A 273 -7.15 -35.68 -29.78
CA ASP A 273 -7.03 -37.13 -29.80
C ASP A 273 -5.73 -37.62 -29.11
N GLU A 274 -5.58 -38.94 -28.94
CA GLU A 274 -4.39 -39.55 -28.33
C GLU A 274 -3.08 -39.26 -29.09
N ASN A 275 -3.19 -38.85 -30.37
CA ASN A 275 -2.04 -38.49 -31.21
C ASN A 275 -1.81 -36.96 -31.27
N GLY A 276 -2.51 -36.17 -30.46
CA GLY A 276 -2.39 -34.72 -30.39
C GLY A 276 -3.06 -33.96 -31.55
N ARG A 277 -4.01 -34.55 -32.26
CA ARG A 277 -4.79 -33.89 -33.33
C ARG A 277 -6.13 -33.40 -32.82
N PHE A 278 -6.62 -32.30 -33.38
CA PHE A 278 -7.95 -31.78 -33.08
C PHE A 278 -9.05 -32.77 -33.48
N ILE A 279 -9.95 -33.08 -32.55
CA ILE A 279 -11.12 -33.94 -32.80
C ILE A 279 -12.15 -33.20 -33.68
N ASN A 280 -12.34 -31.91 -33.40
CA ASN A 280 -13.26 -31.06 -34.13
C ASN A 280 -12.66 -30.59 -35.46
N LYS A 281 -13.50 -30.42 -36.49
CA LYS A 281 -13.05 -29.89 -37.80
C LYS A 281 -12.80 -28.38 -37.79
N ARG A 282 -13.41 -27.69 -36.84
CA ARG A 282 -13.24 -26.26 -36.57
C ARG A 282 -12.92 -26.14 -35.08
N ALA A 283 -11.95 -25.29 -34.75
CA ALA A 283 -11.52 -25.04 -33.38
C ALA A 283 -11.73 -23.56 -33.07
N THR A 284 -12.10 -23.26 -31.83
CA THR A 284 -12.22 -21.89 -31.32
C THR A 284 -10.83 -21.30 -31.18
N CYS A 285 -10.55 -20.26 -31.97
CA CYS A 285 -9.23 -19.63 -31.99
C CYS A 285 -9.36 -18.11 -31.83
N ARG A 286 -8.29 -17.52 -31.29
CA ARG A 286 -8.07 -16.08 -31.27
C ARG A 286 -7.18 -15.68 -32.44
N TYR A 287 -7.57 -14.62 -33.12
CA TYR A 287 -6.71 -13.86 -34.01
C TYR A 287 -6.88 -12.37 -33.67
N ARG A 288 -5.88 -11.79 -32.99
CA ARG A 288 -5.94 -10.44 -32.41
C ARG A 288 -7.11 -10.29 -31.44
N ASP A 289 -8.04 -9.38 -31.71
CA ASP A 289 -9.27 -9.13 -30.97
C ASP A 289 -10.43 -10.07 -31.36
N ASP A 290 -10.35 -10.72 -32.52
CA ASP A 290 -11.39 -11.61 -33.02
C ASP A 290 -11.30 -13.02 -32.40
N ILE A 291 -12.37 -13.44 -31.71
CA ILE A 291 -12.56 -14.83 -31.25
C ILE A 291 -13.59 -15.51 -32.15
N LYS A 292 -13.12 -16.40 -33.03
CA LYS A 292 -13.96 -17.09 -34.03
C LYS A 292 -13.54 -18.55 -34.16
N GLU A 293 -14.43 -19.37 -34.72
CA GLU A 293 -14.07 -20.74 -35.09
C GLU A 293 -13.30 -20.74 -36.42
N TYR A 294 -12.08 -21.27 -36.41
CA TYR A 294 -11.25 -21.45 -37.61
C TYR A 294 -11.15 -22.92 -37.99
N PRO A 295 -10.99 -23.24 -39.29
CA PRO A 295 -10.61 -24.59 -39.71
C PRO A 295 -9.26 -24.98 -39.10
N VAL A 296 -9.11 -26.23 -38.67
CA VAL A 296 -7.88 -26.74 -38.01
C VAL A 296 -6.60 -26.48 -38.83
N GLY A 297 -6.69 -26.53 -40.16
CA GLY A 297 -5.54 -26.25 -41.03
C GLY A 297 -5.03 -24.80 -41.02
N MET A 298 -5.76 -23.87 -40.39
CA MET A 298 -5.35 -22.48 -40.20
C MET A 298 -4.74 -22.21 -38.82
N VAL A 299 -4.79 -23.17 -37.89
CA VAL A 299 -4.25 -23.01 -36.53
C VAL A 299 -2.73 -23.13 -36.55
N ASP A 300 -2.05 -22.18 -35.92
CA ASP A 300 -0.59 -22.11 -35.85
C ASP A 300 -0.06 -22.58 -34.49
N TYR A 301 -0.73 -22.15 -33.42
CA TYR A 301 -0.33 -22.39 -32.04
C TYR A 301 -1.54 -22.74 -31.17
N MET A 302 -1.27 -23.29 -30.00
CA MET A 302 -2.26 -23.58 -28.97
C MET A 302 -1.74 -23.06 -27.61
N ASP A 303 -2.64 -22.59 -26.77
CA ASP A 303 -2.33 -22.24 -25.38
C ASP A 303 -1.74 -23.45 -24.61
N VAL A 304 -0.94 -23.22 -23.54
CA VAL A 304 -0.30 -24.31 -22.79
C VAL A 304 -1.19 -24.87 -21.69
N ASP A 305 -1.77 -23.99 -20.87
CA ASP A 305 -2.52 -24.32 -19.65
C ASP A 305 -3.61 -23.26 -19.44
N PRO A 306 -4.86 -23.59 -19.10
CA PRO A 306 -5.91 -22.59 -18.88
C PRO A 306 -5.57 -21.56 -17.79
N LYS A 307 -4.75 -21.94 -16.81
CA LYS A 307 -4.30 -21.04 -15.72
C LYS A 307 -3.38 -19.93 -16.20
N GLN A 308 -2.83 -20.03 -17.41
CA GLN A 308 -1.89 -19.05 -17.94
C GLN A 308 -2.48 -17.65 -18.10
N LEU A 309 -3.80 -17.55 -18.24
CA LEU A 309 -4.51 -16.28 -18.35
C LEU A 309 -4.41 -15.44 -17.06
N VAL A 310 -4.51 -16.09 -15.90
CA VAL A 310 -4.72 -15.43 -14.61
C VAL A 310 -3.42 -15.29 -13.82
N SER A 311 -3.43 -14.40 -12.82
CA SER A 311 -2.35 -14.27 -11.85
C SER A 311 -2.34 -15.42 -10.85
N VAL A 312 -1.24 -15.53 -10.12
CA VAL A 312 -1.07 -16.53 -9.06
C VAL A 312 -2.14 -16.41 -7.97
N ALA A 313 -2.46 -15.19 -7.50
CA ALA A 313 -3.48 -15.01 -6.47
C ALA A 313 -4.89 -15.40 -6.96
N THR A 314 -5.19 -15.08 -8.22
CA THR A 314 -6.48 -15.42 -8.85
C THR A 314 -6.60 -16.92 -9.11
N SER A 315 -5.48 -17.59 -9.41
CA SER A 315 -5.45 -19.04 -9.64
C SER A 315 -5.72 -19.90 -8.39
N LEU A 316 -5.78 -19.30 -7.19
CA LEU A 316 -6.09 -19.96 -5.93
C LEU A 316 -7.61 -20.04 -5.64
N ILE A 317 -8.44 -19.44 -6.49
CA ILE A 317 -9.90 -19.47 -6.36
C ILE A 317 -10.43 -20.71 -7.11
N PRO A 318 -10.94 -21.75 -6.42
CA PRO A 318 -11.56 -22.88 -7.10
C PRO A 318 -12.85 -22.42 -7.79
N PHE A 319 -13.29 -23.09 -8.85
CA PHE A 319 -14.53 -22.76 -9.58
C PHE A 319 -14.61 -21.29 -10.06
N LEU A 320 -13.46 -20.66 -10.35
CA LEU A 320 -13.38 -19.26 -10.78
C LEU A 320 -14.27 -18.97 -12.00
N GLU A 321 -14.42 -19.94 -12.90
CA GLU A 321 -15.27 -19.84 -14.09
C GLU A 321 -16.76 -19.63 -13.79
N ASN A 322 -17.18 -19.83 -12.54
CA ASN A 322 -18.57 -19.66 -12.07
C ASN A 322 -18.76 -18.37 -11.25
N ASP A 323 -17.75 -17.51 -11.20
CA ASP A 323 -17.79 -16.23 -10.50
C ASP A 323 -17.74 -15.05 -11.47
N ASP A 324 -18.53 -14.02 -11.19
CA ASP A 324 -18.38 -12.73 -11.86
C ASP A 324 -16.97 -12.14 -11.66
N ALA A 325 -16.43 -11.50 -12.71
CA ALA A 325 -15.08 -10.95 -12.70
C ALA A 325 -14.84 -9.95 -11.56
N ASN A 326 -15.84 -9.14 -11.18
CA ASN A 326 -15.71 -8.19 -10.07
C ASN A 326 -15.62 -8.92 -8.73
N ARG A 327 -16.30 -10.07 -8.57
CA ARG A 327 -16.22 -10.88 -7.36
C ARG A 327 -14.89 -11.63 -7.29
N ALA A 328 -14.41 -12.16 -8.41
CA ALA A 328 -13.08 -12.74 -8.52
C ALA A 328 -11.99 -11.74 -8.14
N LEU A 329 -12.06 -10.49 -8.64
CA LEU A 329 -11.15 -9.40 -8.30
C LEU A 329 -11.11 -9.15 -6.79
N MET A 330 -12.29 -9.03 -6.16
CA MET A 330 -12.40 -8.89 -4.71
C MET A 330 -11.80 -10.10 -3.98
N GLY A 331 -12.07 -11.31 -4.47
CA GLY A 331 -11.55 -12.57 -3.94
C GLY A 331 -10.03 -12.63 -3.93
N SER A 332 -9.39 -12.34 -5.07
CA SER A 332 -7.93 -12.27 -5.21
C SER A 332 -7.33 -11.22 -4.27
N ASN A 333 -7.96 -10.03 -4.19
CA ASN A 333 -7.50 -8.95 -3.33
C ASN A 333 -7.61 -9.29 -1.84
N MET A 334 -8.70 -9.93 -1.41
CA MET A 334 -8.93 -10.26 0.00
C MET A 334 -8.05 -11.40 0.50
N GLN A 335 -7.64 -12.34 -0.36
CA GLN A 335 -6.67 -13.37 0.01
C GLN A 335 -5.35 -12.77 0.48
N ARG A 336 -4.90 -11.67 -0.13
CA ARG A 336 -3.68 -10.94 0.30
C ARG A 336 -3.84 -10.27 1.66
N GLN A 337 -5.07 -10.00 2.11
CA GLN A 337 -5.35 -9.38 3.40
C GLN A 337 -5.54 -10.40 4.53
N ALA A 338 -5.49 -11.71 4.24
CA ALA A 338 -5.69 -12.74 5.25
C ALA A 338 -4.58 -12.75 6.30
N VAL A 339 -4.94 -12.88 7.57
CA VAL A 339 -3.97 -12.90 8.68
C VAL A 339 -3.59 -14.34 9.04
N PRO A 340 -2.30 -14.66 9.22
CA PRO A 340 -1.85 -15.98 9.64
C PRO A 340 -2.44 -16.39 10.97
N LEU A 341 -3.10 -17.54 10.99
CA LEU A 341 -3.74 -18.10 12.17
C LEU A 341 -2.73 -18.82 13.07
N LEU A 342 -3.06 -18.97 14.35
CA LEU A 342 -2.26 -19.72 15.31
C LEU A 342 -2.02 -21.17 14.84
N ARG A 343 -3.07 -21.77 14.26
CA ARG A 343 -3.06 -23.09 13.60
C ARG A 343 -3.68 -22.93 12.22
N CYS A 344 -2.84 -23.09 11.21
CA CYS A 344 -3.23 -23.09 9.81
C CYS A 344 -3.73 -24.49 9.43
N GLU A 345 -4.59 -24.57 8.41
CA GLU A 345 -5.15 -25.81 7.90
C GLU A 345 -5.30 -25.66 6.39
N ALA A 346 -4.74 -26.58 5.60
CA ALA A 346 -4.86 -26.54 4.15
C ALA A 346 -6.34 -26.61 3.70
N PRO A 347 -6.70 -25.95 2.57
CA PRO A 347 -8.07 -26.02 2.06
C PRO A 347 -8.43 -27.45 1.61
N LEU A 348 -9.63 -27.92 1.97
CA LEU A 348 -10.14 -29.22 1.49
C LEU A 348 -10.43 -29.23 -0.01
N VAL A 349 -10.78 -28.06 -0.55
CA VAL A 349 -11.00 -27.82 -1.99
C VAL A 349 -9.99 -26.77 -2.43
N GLY A 350 -8.84 -27.21 -2.93
CA GLY A 350 -7.78 -26.35 -3.46
C GLY A 350 -7.80 -26.27 -4.98
N THR A 351 -6.79 -25.64 -5.58
CA THR A 351 -6.58 -25.60 -7.05
C THR A 351 -5.31 -26.30 -7.50
N GLY A 352 -4.49 -26.75 -6.55
CA GLY A 352 -3.17 -27.35 -6.76
C GLY A 352 -2.06 -26.31 -6.93
N MET A 353 -2.36 -25.02 -6.77
CA MET A 353 -1.38 -23.94 -6.83
C MET A 353 -0.80 -23.59 -5.45
N GLU A 354 -1.48 -24.00 -4.39
CA GLU A 354 -1.14 -23.73 -2.99
C GLU A 354 0.30 -24.16 -2.64
N TYR A 355 0.72 -25.35 -3.05
CA TYR A 355 2.07 -25.87 -2.85
C TYR A 355 3.12 -24.98 -3.53
N LYS A 356 2.89 -24.64 -4.80
CA LYS A 356 3.83 -23.85 -5.60
C LYS A 356 3.99 -22.44 -5.05
N VAL A 357 2.91 -21.81 -4.60
CA VAL A 357 2.95 -20.48 -3.95
C VAL A 357 3.73 -20.52 -2.65
N ALA A 358 3.47 -21.49 -1.78
CA ALA A 358 4.15 -21.61 -0.50
C ALA A 358 5.67 -21.86 -0.71
N TYR A 359 6.03 -22.70 -1.68
CA TYR A 359 7.42 -22.95 -2.05
C TYR A 359 8.12 -21.70 -2.60
N ASP A 360 7.56 -21.07 -3.65
CA ASP A 360 8.19 -19.94 -4.36
C ASP A 360 8.18 -18.63 -3.55
N SER A 361 7.32 -18.51 -2.53
CA SER A 361 7.27 -17.31 -1.67
C SER A 361 8.56 -17.11 -0.85
N GLY A 362 9.29 -18.19 -0.56
CA GLY A 362 10.49 -18.19 0.29
C GLY A 362 10.22 -18.23 1.79
N VAL A 363 8.97 -18.44 2.22
CA VAL A 363 8.61 -18.55 3.64
C VAL A 363 8.89 -19.93 4.24
N CYS A 364 8.85 -20.96 3.39
CA CYS A 364 9.15 -22.34 3.76
C CYS A 364 10.66 -22.57 3.75
N VAL A 365 11.16 -23.43 4.65
CA VAL A 365 12.58 -23.81 4.67
C VAL A 365 12.75 -25.03 3.77
N ILE A 366 13.57 -24.90 2.73
CA ILE A 366 13.79 -25.94 1.71
C ILE A 366 15.18 -26.58 1.92
N ALA A 367 15.28 -27.89 1.72
CA ALA A 367 16.55 -28.61 1.74
C ALA A 367 17.42 -28.23 0.53
N LYS A 368 18.68 -27.86 0.77
CA LYS A 368 19.64 -27.51 -0.29
C LYS A 368 20.33 -28.73 -0.91
N HIS A 369 20.55 -29.78 -0.12
CA HIS A 369 21.26 -30.97 -0.55
C HIS A 369 20.52 -32.23 -0.12
N ASP A 370 20.74 -33.32 -0.85
CA ASP A 370 20.26 -34.65 -0.49
C ASP A 370 20.88 -35.10 0.83
N GLY A 371 20.06 -35.66 1.71
CA GLY A 371 20.53 -36.14 3.01
C GLY A 371 19.46 -36.84 3.84
N VAL A 372 19.82 -37.13 5.08
CA VAL A 372 18.95 -37.69 6.10
C VAL A 372 18.89 -36.73 7.27
N VAL A 373 17.69 -36.43 7.75
CA VAL A 373 17.48 -35.59 8.93
C VAL A 373 18.07 -36.29 10.15
N LYS A 374 18.99 -35.62 10.83
CA LYS A 374 19.73 -36.15 11.99
C LYS A 374 19.15 -35.70 13.33
N SER A 375 18.57 -34.51 13.36
CA SER A 375 17.91 -33.97 14.55
C SER A 375 16.96 -32.85 14.17
N VAL A 376 15.78 -32.85 14.78
CA VAL A 376 14.76 -31.81 14.62
C VAL A 376 14.45 -31.20 15.97
N THR A 377 14.54 -29.87 16.06
CA THR A 377 14.10 -29.09 17.21
C THR A 377 13.16 -27.99 16.75
N ALA A 378 12.50 -27.30 17.69
CA ALA A 378 11.58 -26.22 17.36
C ALA A 378 12.30 -24.99 16.74
N ASP A 379 13.60 -24.85 16.99
CA ASP A 379 14.42 -23.69 16.61
C ASP A 379 15.39 -24.01 15.46
N GLN A 380 15.77 -25.28 15.27
CA GLN A 380 16.76 -25.68 14.28
C GLN A 380 16.52 -27.10 13.74
N ILE A 381 16.84 -27.30 12.47
CA ILE A 381 16.83 -28.59 11.77
C ILE A 381 18.25 -28.91 11.30
N GLN A 382 18.72 -30.14 11.54
CA GLN A 382 20.02 -30.61 11.07
C GLN A 382 19.85 -31.76 10.07
N VAL A 383 20.39 -31.60 8.87
CA VAL A 383 20.37 -32.60 7.80
C VAL A 383 21.78 -33.09 7.55
N GLN A 384 22.02 -34.38 7.73
CA GLN A 384 23.28 -35.01 7.35
C GLN A 384 23.25 -35.33 5.85
N ARG A 385 24.09 -34.66 5.09
CA ARG A 385 24.26 -34.89 3.65
C ARG A 385 24.78 -36.31 3.39
N ASP A 386 24.54 -36.82 2.20
CA ASP A 386 25.10 -38.11 1.76
C ASP A 386 26.65 -38.11 1.79
N ASP A 387 27.27 -36.93 1.64
CA ASP A 387 28.73 -36.71 1.76
C ASP A 387 29.25 -36.77 3.20
N GLY A 388 28.37 -36.83 4.21
CA GLY A 388 28.68 -36.88 5.63
C GLY A 388 28.79 -35.52 6.34
N GLU A 389 28.73 -34.40 5.61
CA GLU A 389 28.60 -33.05 6.16
C GLU A 389 27.20 -32.80 6.75
N ILE A 390 27.08 -31.84 7.67
CA ILE A 390 25.80 -31.52 8.33
C ILE A 390 25.39 -30.10 7.94
N ASP A 391 24.27 -30.00 7.24
CA ASP A 391 23.61 -28.73 6.98
C ASP A 391 22.72 -28.35 8.16
N ILE A 392 22.81 -27.09 8.57
CA ILE A 392 22.08 -26.53 9.72
C ILE A 392 21.13 -25.46 9.21
N TYR A 393 19.84 -25.59 9.55
CA TYR A 393 18.78 -24.67 9.17
C TYR A 393 18.15 -24.07 10.43
N ASP A 394 18.34 -22.77 10.64
CA ASP A 394 17.73 -22.03 11.76
C ASP A 394 16.33 -21.53 11.41
N LEU A 395 15.38 -21.77 12.29
CA LEU A 395 13.96 -21.43 12.09
C LEU A 395 13.63 -20.07 12.71
N LEU A 396 12.81 -19.29 12.00
CA LEU A 396 12.29 -18.02 12.50
C LEU A 396 11.16 -18.25 13.50
N LYS A 397 11.32 -17.77 14.74
CA LYS A 397 10.30 -17.92 15.81
C LYS A 397 9.77 -16.56 16.24
N PHE A 398 8.45 -16.42 16.23
CA PHE A 398 7.73 -15.24 16.74
C PHE A 398 8.34 -13.90 16.29
N LYS A 399 8.71 -13.78 15.02
CA LYS A 399 9.26 -12.55 14.45
C LYS A 399 8.11 -11.67 13.95
N ARG A 400 8.23 -10.36 14.18
CA ARG A 400 7.26 -9.37 13.67
C ARG A 400 7.39 -9.22 12.15
N SER A 401 6.26 -9.17 11.44
CA SER A 401 6.17 -8.74 10.03
C SER A 401 5.92 -7.23 9.90
N ASN A 402 6.06 -6.67 8.71
CA ASN A 402 5.82 -5.23 8.48
C ASN A 402 4.42 -4.76 8.92
N GLN A 403 3.40 -5.60 8.75
CA GLN A 403 2.01 -5.34 9.12
C GLN A 403 1.69 -5.78 10.57
N GLY A 404 2.70 -6.06 11.39
CA GLY A 404 2.53 -6.45 12.80
C GLY A 404 2.04 -7.89 13.00
N THR A 405 2.03 -8.73 11.96
CA THR A 405 1.68 -10.15 12.10
C THR A 405 2.87 -10.98 12.59
N CYS A 406 2.60 -12.23 12.98
CA CYS A 406 3.62 -13.16 13.48
C CYS A 406 4.17 -14.07 12.37
N VAL A 407 5.46 -13.94 12.07
CA VAL A 407 6.23 -14.89 11.26
C VAL A 407 6.79 -15.96 12.19
N ASN A 408 6.30 -17.19 12.03
CA ASN A 408 6.71 -18.32 12.85
C ASN A 408 6.80 -19.59 12.00
N GLN A 409 7.99 -20.17 11.96
CA GLN A 409 8.27 -21.40 11.24
C GLN A 409 8.15 -22.64 12.15
N LYS A 410 7.67 -23.74 11.57
CA LYS A 410 7.43 -25.01 12.26
C LYS A 410 8.01 -26.17 11.45
N PRO A 411 8.83 -27.05 12.06
CA PRO A 411 9.38 -28.20 11.35
C PRO A 411 8.25 -29.17 10.93
N ILE A 412 8.37 -29.71 9.72
CA ILE A 412 7.47 -30.73 9.16
C ILE A 412 8.10 -32.13 9.28
N VAL A 413 9.40 -32.22 8.97
CA VAL A 413 10.17 -33.45 8.94
C VAL A 413 10.42 -34.02 10.33
N ASN A 414 10.57 -35.33 10.41
CA ASN A 414 10.96 -36.07 11.61
C ASN A 414 12.42 -36.54 11.53
N ASP A 415 12.95 -36.94 12.68
CA ASP A 415 14.29 -37.54 12.75
C ASP A 415 14.35 -38.84 11.95
N GLY A 416 15.37 -38.99 11.09
CA GLY A 416 15.54 -40.13 10.20
C GLY A 416 14.86 -40.03 8.83
N ASP A 417 14.10 -38.96 8.56
CA ASP A 417 13.49 -38.76 7.24
C ASP A 417 14.56 -38.47 6.17
N ARG A 418 14.41 -39.07 4.99
CA ARG A 418 15.25 -38.81 3.81
C ARG A 418 14.72 -37.56 3.10
N VAL A 419 15.59 -36.61 2.82
CA VAL A 419 15.25 -35.34 2.14
C VAL A 419 16.02 -35.22 0.84
N VAL A 420 15.37 -34.62 -0.16
CA VAL A 420 15.95 -34.33 -1.48
C VAL A 420 16.29 -32.84 -1.52
N GLY A 421 17.50 -32.53 -1.96
CA GLY A 421 17.98 -31.17 -2.17
C GLY A 421 17.44 -30.55 -3.45
N GLU A 422 17.35 -29.23 -3.46
CA GLU A 422 17.02 -28.50 -4.67
C GLU A 422 18.20 -28.51 -5.66
N VAL A 423 17.95 -28.94 -6.90
CA VAL A 423 18.94 -28.90 -7.99
C VAL A 423 18.43 -27.99 -9.09
N ILE A 424 19.15 -26.89 -9.35
CA ILE A 424 18.83 -25.93 -10.41
C ILE A 424 19.84 -26.14 -11.54
N GLU A 425 19.37 -26.65 -12.68
CA GLU A 425 20.16 -26.71 -13.92
C GLU A 425 19.89 -25.44 -14.75
N THR A 426 20.96 -24.70 -15.07
CA THR A 426 20.94 -23.52 -15.93
C THR A 426 21.66 -23.75 -17.25
N ASP A 427 21.11 -23.22 -18.34
CA ASP A 427 21.76 -23.09 -19.65
C ASP A 427 23.03 -22.22 -19.63
N GLU A 428 23.83 -22.28 -20.69
CA GLU A 428 25.00 -21.39 -20.92
C GLU A 428 24.64 -19.89 -20.92
N ALA A 429 23.36 -19.56 -21.17
CA ALA A 429 22.82 -18.19 -21.11
C ALA A 429 22.29 -17.79 -19.71
N GLY A 430 22.38 -18.66 -18.71
CA GLY A 430 21.85 -18.42 -17.35
C GLY A 430 20.34 -18.64 -17.20
N ASN A 431 19.67 -19.18 -18.22
CA ASN A 431 18.26 -19.53 -18.16
C ASN A 431 18.07 -20.87 -17.44
N ILE A 432 17.08 -20.96 -16.55
CA ILE A 432 16.81 -22.18 -15.79
C ILE A 432 16.10 -23.19 -16.70
N ASN A 433 16.72 -24.36 -16.92
CA ASN A 433 16.18 -25.45 -17.74
C ASN A 433 15.32 -26.41 -16.94
N TYR A 434 15.84 -26.87 -15.80
CA TYR A 434 15.19 -27.89 -14.97
C TYR A 434 15.49 -27.61 -13.50
N VAL A 435 14.45 -27.66 -12.66
CA VAL A 435 14.59 -27.55 -11.21
C VAL A 435 14.02 -28.82 -10.58
N THR A 436 14.86 -29.58 -9.89
CA THR A 436 14.36 -30.62 -8.99
C THR A 436 13.93 -29.93 -7.71
N HIS A 437 12.63 -30.02 -7.37
CA HIS A 437 12.09 -29.38 -6.17
C HIS A 437 12.68 -30.01 -4.91
N GLY A 438 13.33 -29.18 -4.09
CA GLY A 438 13.82 -29.61 -2.79
C GLY A 438 12.67 -29.97 -1.85
N THR A 439 12.93 -30.85 -0.90
CA THR A 439 11.94 -31.21 0.13
C THR A 439 11.75 -30.04 1.10
N VAL A 440 10.50 -29.72 1.42
CA VAL A 440 10.17 -28.70 2.44
C VAL A 440 10.44 -29.26 3.83
N LEU A 441 11.38 -28.64 4.56
CA LEU A 441 11.79 -29.03 5.91
C LEU A 441 10.89 -28.41 6.98
N ALA A 442 10.48 -27.15 6.79
CA ALA A 442 9.66 -26.42 7.74
C ALA A 442 8.63 -25.52 7.03
N ASP A 443 7.42 -25.50 7.59
CA ASP A 443 6.35 -24.58 7.25
C ASP A 443 6.64 -23.17 7.75
N GLY A 444 6.13 -22.17 7.03
CA GLY A 444 6.15 -20.76 7.41
C GLY A 444 4.82 -20.27 8.01
N PRO A 445 4.62 -18.94 8.09
CA PRO A 445 3.32 -18.38 8.43
C PRO A 445 2.30 -18.69 7.33
N ALA A 446 1.07 -19.06 7.72
CA ALA A 446 -0.02 -19.38 6.79
C ALA A 446 0.34 -20.50 5.78
N THR A 447 1.10 -21.51 6.21
CA THR A 447 1.30 -22.76 5.47
C THR A 447 1.01 -23.98 6.34
N ASP A 448 0.68 -25.10 5.69
CA ASP A 448 0.42 -26.40 6.30
C ASP A 448 0.91 -27.50 5.36
N GLN A 449 1.88 -28.31 5.79
CA GLN A 449 2.51 -29.38 5.00
C GLN A 449 3.10 -28.90 3.65
N GLY A 450 3.63 -27.67 3.62
CA GLY A 450 4.18 -27.06 2.40
C GLY A 450 3.13 -26.49 1.45
N GLU A 451 1.84 -26.49 1.82
CA GLU A 451 0.76 -25.84 1.07
C GLU A 451 0.36 -24.51 1.70
N LEU A 452 -0.13 -23.58 0.89
CA LEU A 452 -0.66 -22.30 1.36
C LEU A 452 -1.98 -22.50 2.13
N ALA A 453 -1.97 -22.09 3.39
CA ALA A 453 -3.07 -22.27 4.34
C ALA A 453 -3.47 -20.93 5.00
N LEU A 454 -4.19 -20.08 4.24
CA LEU A 454 -4.62 -18.73 4.66
C LEU A 454 -5.77 -18.70 5.68
N GLY A 455 -6.51 -19.80 5.86
CA GLY A 455 -7.82 -19.82 6.50
C GLY A 455 -8.12 -21.15 7.18
N ARG A 456 -9.40 -21.48 7.33
CA ARG A 456 -9.90 -22.73 7.93
C ARG A 456 -11.09 -23.27 7.16
N ASN A 457 -11.22 -24.59 7.13
CA ASN A 457 -12.40 -25.28 6.58
C ASN A 457 -13.55 -25.24 7.59
N ILE A 458 -14.60 -24.46 7.31
CA ILE A 458 -15.72 -24.25 8.24
C ILE A 458 -17.00 -24.85 7.70
N LEU A 459 -17.75 -25.55 8.57
CA LEU A 459 -19.09 -26.03 8.26
C LEU A 459 -20.08 -24.86 8.26
N ILE A 460 -20.59 -24.53 7.08
CA ILE A 460 -21.50 -23.42 6.88
C ILE A 460 -22.88 -23.89 6.43
N GLY A 461 -23.89 -23.04 6.62
CA GLY A 461 -25.21 -23.19 6.02
C GLY A 461 -25.73 -21.89 5.43
N PHE A 462 -26.39 -21.98 4.27
CA PHE A 462 -27.02 -20.84 3.59
C PHE A 462 -28.49 -20.70 3.99
N MET A 463 -28.75 -19.88 5.01
CA MET A 463 -30.11 -19.59 5.48
C MET A 463 -30.14 -18.23 6.17
N THR A 464 -31.30 -17.59 6.23
CA THR A 464 -31.49 -16.39 7.06
C THR A 464 -31.72 -16.80 8.51
N TRP A 465 -31.18 -16.03 9.46
CA TRP A 465 -31.34 -16.33 10.88
C TRP A 465 -31.57 -15.05 11.70
N GLU A 466 -32.84 -14.83 12.08
CA GLU A 466 -33.32 -13.73 12.94
C GLU A 466 -32.80 -12.31 12.59
N GLY A 467 -32.38 -12.08 11.35
CA GLY A 467 -31.79 -10.81 10.91
C GLY A 467 -30.34 -10.59 11.36
N TYR A 468 -29.70 -11.51 12.06
CA TYR A 468 -28.29 -11.36 12.44
C TYR A 468 -27.34 -11.49 11.26
N ASN A 469 -27.75 -12.16 10.19
CA ASN A 469 -27.04 -12.19 8.92
C ASN A 469 -27.71 -11.32 7.85
N TYR A 470 -28.36 -10.22 8.27
CA TYR A 470 -28.89 -9.22 7.33
C TYR A 470 -27.76 -8.58 6.52
N GLU A 471 -28.03 -8.29 5.24
CA GLU A 471 -27.03 -7.88 4.26
C GLU A 471 -25.85 -8.86 4.20
N ASP A 472 -24.65 -8.40 4.57
CA ASP A 472 -23.38 -9.13 4.55
C ASP A 472 -22.89 -9.48 5.96
N ALA A 473 -23.76 -9.41 6.97
CA ALA A 473 -23.40 -9.80 8.31
C ALA A 473 -23.20 -11.33 8.42
N ILE A 474 -22.24 -11.75 9.24
CA ILE A 474 -21.91 -13.16 9.46
C ILE A 474 -22.24 -13.54 10.90
N LEU A 475 -22.95 -14.65 11.04
CA LEU A 475 -23.26 -15.27 12.32
C LEU A 475 -22.29 -16.42 12.57
N ILE A 476 -21.63 -16.42 13.73
CA ILE A 476 -20.64 -17.45 14.07
C ILE A 476 -21.00 -18.19 15.37
N SER A 477 -20.59 -19.44 15.47
CA SER A 477 -20.70 -20.22 16.70
C SER A 477 -19.58 -19.87 17.70
N GLU A 478 -19.92 -19.80 18.98
CA GLU A 478 -19.00 -19.65 20.10
C GLU A 478 -17.94 -20.76 20.14
N ASP A 479 -18.24 -21.94 19.58
CA ASP A 479 -17.30 -23.05 19.45
C ASP A 479 -16.02 -22.65 18.69
N LEU A 480 -16.12 -21.74 17.71
CA LEU A 480 -14.98 -21.23 16.96
C LEU A 480 -14.06 -20.36 17.83
N VAL A 481 -14.64 -19.60 18.76
CA VAL A 481 -13.92 -18.75 19.71
C VAL A 481 -13.27 -19.61 20.80
N LYS A 482 -13.99 -20.61 21.32
CA LYS A 482 -13.51 -21.54 22.36
C LYS A 482 -12.34 -22.40 21.88
N LYS A 483 -12.40 -22.87 20.62
CA LYS A 483 -11.36 -23.72 20.00
C LYS A 483 -10.22 -22.93 19.36
N ASP A 484 -10.18 -21.61 19.54
CA ASP A 484 -9.17 -20.70 18.98
C ASP A 484 -8.99 -20.85 17.45
N VAL A 485 -10.08 -21.12 16.71
CA VAL A 485 -10.01 -21.46 15.27
C VAL A 485 -9.45 -20.31 14.43
N PHE A 486 -9.95 -19.09 14.67
CA PHE A 486 -9.55 -17.86 13.98
C PHE A 486 -8.73 -16.92 14.88
N THR A 487 -7.91 -17.50 15.75
CA THR A 487 -7.05 -16.72 16.65
C THR A 487 -5.72 -16.41 15.99
N THR A 488 -5.30 -15.15 16.06
CA THR A 488 -4.08 -14.62 15.46
C THR A 488 -3.13 -14.10 16.53
N VAL A 489 -1.84 -14.05 16.21
CA VAL A 489 -0.81 -13.43 17.07
C VAL A 489 -0.30 -12.20 16.35
N HIS A 490 -0.42 -11.05 17.01
CA HIS A 490 0.09 -9.77 16.54
C HIS A 490 1.24 -9.35 17.43
N ILE A 491 2.29 -8.78 16.84
CA ILE A 491 3.48 -8.33 17.56
C ILE A 491 3.67 -6.85 17.25
N GLU A 492 3.50 -6.04 18.29
CA GLU A 492 3.72 -4.61 18.22
C GLU A 492 5.12 -4.26 18.74
N GLU A 493 5.72 -3.27 18.10
CA GLU A 493 7.06 -2.78 18.40
C GLU A 493 6.94 -1.38 18.96
N TYR A 494 7.46 -1.20 20.17
CA TYR A 494 7.54 0.08 20.83
C TYR A 494 9.00 0.48 20.97
N GLU A 495 9.34 1.70 20.58
CA GLU A 495 10.69 2.22 20.73
C GLU A 495 10.72 3.52 21.51
N ILE A 496 11.77 3.68 22.30
CA ILE A 496 12.09 4.93 22.97
C ILE A 496 13.59 5.13 22.99
N GLU A 497 13.99 6.37 22.75
CA GLU A 497 15.38 6.79 22.72
C GLU A 497 15.67 7.78 23.85
N ALA A 498 16.89 7.72 24.37
CA ALA A 498 17.44 8.66 25.33
C ALA A 498 18.45 9.56 24.60
N ARG A 499 18.13 10.86 24.54
CA ARG A 499 18.91 11.86 23.79
C ARG A 499 19.73 12.78 24.71
N ASP A 500 20.77 13.37 24.14
CA ASP A 500 21.45 14.52 24.73
C ASP A 500 20.65 15.81 24.44
N THR A 501 20.09 16.43 25.47
CA THR A 501 19.40 17.73 25.35
C THR A 501 20.33 18.87 25.76
N LYS A 502 19.95 20.11 25.43
CA LYS A 502 20.70 21.31 25.84
C LYS A 502 20.83 21.45 27.37
N LEU A 503 19.84 20.96 28.13
CA LEU A 503 19.77 21.08 29.58
C LEU A 503 20.46 19.91 30.31
N GLY A 504 20.78 18.84 29.59
CA GLY A 504 21.38 17.63 30.14
C GLY A 504 20.97 16.38 29.37
N LYS A 505 21.50 15.23 29.80
CA LYS A 505 21.20 13.95 29.16
C LYS A 505 19.88 13.39 29.65
N GLU A 506 19.06 12.86 28.76
CA GLU A 506 17.94 12.01 29.14
C GLU A 506 18.46 10.69 29.69
N LEU A 507 17.82 10.20 30.75
CA LEU A 507 18.21 8.96 31.41
C LEU A 507 17.05 7.97 31.39
N ILE A 508 17.36 6.73 31.02
CA ILE A 508 16.45 5.60 31.23
C ILE A 508 16.71 5.08 32.65
N THR A 509 15.68 5.11 33.49
CA THR A 509 15.78 4.77 34.92
C THR A 509 14.43 4.36 35.49
N ARG A 510 14.47 3.53 36.53
CA ARG A 510 13.30 3.16 37.34
C ARG A 510 12.82 4.31 38.24
N ASP A 511 13.69 5.26 38.60
CA ASP A 511 13.35 6.37 39.50
C ASP A 511 12.56 7.48 38.77
N ILE A 512 11.25 7.27 38.63
CA ILE A 512 10.34 8.18 37.94
C ILE A 512 9.59 9.06 38.97
N PRO A 513 9.55 10.39 38.78
CA PRO A 513 8.87 11.28 39.72
C PRO A 513 7.35 11.10 39.71
N ASN A 514 6.73 11.14 40.89
CA ASN A 514 5.27 11.14 41.10
C ASN A 514 4.54 9.87 40.62
N VAL A 515 5.25 8.75 40.50
CA VAL A 515 4.68 7.44 40.13
C VAL A 515 4.72 6.51 41.35
N SER A 516 3.66 5.73 41.57
CA SER A 516 3.61 4.75 42.66
C SER A 516 4.41 3.48 42.33
N ASP A 517 4.97 2.84 43.35
CA ASP A 517 5.73 1.58 43.19
C ASP A 517 4.91 0.45 42.55
N ASP A 518 3.58 0.46 42.74
CA ASP A 518 2.67 -0.52 42.14
C ASP A 518 2.66 -0.47 40.60
N LEU A 519 2.81 0.73 40.02
CA LEU A 519 2.88 0.92 38.56
C LEU A 519 4.26 0.53 38.01
N LEU A 520 5.30 0.58 38.85
CA LEU A 520 6.69 0.25 38.49
C LEU A 520 7.03 -1.23 38.74
N LYS A 521 6.05 -2.05 39.17
CA LYS A 521 6.26 -3.46 39.54
C LYS A 521 6.87 -4.32 38.42
N ASN A 522 6.53 -4.00 37.15
CA ASN A 522 6.94 -4.77 35.98
C ASN A 522 8.31 -4.32 35.42
N LEU A 523 8.85 -3.20 35.90
CA LEU A 523 10.16 -2.69 35.50
C LEU A 523 11.26 -3.39 36.31
N ASP A 524 12.42 -3.56 35.69
CA ASP A 524 13.65 -4.03 36.31
C ASP A 524 14.39 -2.88 37.05
N GLU A 525 15.64 -3.10 37.42
CA GLU A 525 16.48 -2.08 38.08
C GLU A 525 16.93 -0.97 37.11
N ASP A 526 17.06 -1.28 35.82
CA ASP A 526 17.41 -0.34 34.75
C ASP A 526 16.21 0.56 34.35
N GLY A 527 15.01 0.22 34.79
CA GLY A 527 13.77 0.91 34.43
C GLY A 527 13.14 0.41 33.13
N ILE A 528 13.45 -0.82 32.72
CA ILE A 528 12.94 -1.48 31.51
C ILE A 528 12.02 -2.63 31.91
N VAL A 529 10.95 -2.86 31.16
CA VAL A 529 10.00 -3.94 31.44
C VAL A 529 10.65 -5.33 31.33
N MET A 530 10.34 -6.21 32.28
CA MET A 530 10.84 -7.59 32.28
C MET A 530 10.13 -8.44 31.22
N ILE A 531 10.90 -9.25 30.48
CA ILE A 531 10.38 -10.22 29.50
C ILE A 531 9.46 -11.22 30.21
N GLY A 532 8.30 -11.50 29.60
CA GLY A 532 7.26 -12.36 30.14
C GLY A 532 6.21 -11.63 30.98
N SER A 533 6.36 -10.32 31.23
CA SER A 533 5.36 -9.53 31.95
C SER A 533 4.11 -9.33 31.10
N GLU A 534 2.94 -9.53 31.71
CA GLU A 534 1.66 -9.10 31.15
C GLU A 534 1.46 -7.60 31.40
N VAL A 535 1.26 -6.85 30.32
CA VAL A 535 1.09 -5.40 30.34
C VAL A 535 -0.25 -5.01 29.73
N ARG A 536 -0.84 -3.94 30.27
CA ARG A 536 -2.08 -3.34 29.82
C ARG A 536 -1.88 -1.87 29.47
N SER A 537 -2.82 -1.30 28.71
CA SER A 537 -2.90 0.12 28.42
C SER A 537 -2.57 0.99 29.64
N GLY A 538 -1.57 1.86 29.50
CA GLY A 538 -1.11 2.77 30.56
C GLY A 538 0.01 2.23 31.45
N ASP A 539 0.34 0.94 31.39
CA ASP A 539 1.50 0.38 32.08
C ASP A 539 2.81 0.93 31.49
N TYR A 540 3.81 1.10 32.36
CA TYR A 540 5.15 1.57 31.96
C TYR A 540 5.94 0.44 31.30
N LEU A 541 6.48 0.71 30.10
CA LEU A 541 7.39 -0.19 29.39
C LEU A 541 8.85 0.19 29.63
N VAL A 542 9.16 1.48 29.58
CA VAL A 542 10.50 2.00 29.81
C VAL A 542 10.40 3.34 30.52
N GLY A 543 10.98 3.43 31.71
CA GLY A 543 11.10 4.65 32.48
C GLY A 543 12.11 5.60 31.86
N LYS A 544 11.67 6.79 31.43
CA LYS A 544 12.55 7.83 30.89
C LYS A 544 12.29 9.15 31.59
N VAL A 545 13.38 9.77 32.06
CA VAL A 545 13.36 11.09 32.68
C VAL A 545 14.18 12.09 31.85
N THR A 546 13.58 13.24 31.59
CA THR A 546 14.22 14.35 30.84
C THR A 546 14.47 15.52 31.79
N PRO A 547 15.69 16.10 31.82
CA PRO A 547 15.96 17.28 32.64
C PRO A 547 15.09 18.46 32.20
N LYS A 548 14.43 19.09 33.17
CA LYS A 548 13.54 20.23 32.96
C LYS A 548 14.21 21.50 33.49
N GLY A 549 14.24 22.55 32.67
CA GLY A 549 14.63 23.88 33.13
C GLY A 549 13.62 24.41 34.15
N GLU A 550 14.06 25.31 35.02
CA GLU A 550 13.17 25.95 36.00
C GLU A 550 12.21 26.90 35.27
N THR A 551 11.01 26.41 34.95
CA THR A 551 9.91 27.21 34.37
C THR A 551 9.23 28.01 35.47
N GLU A 552 8.80 29.24 35.19
CA GLU A 552 7.89 29.97 36.07
C GLU A 552 6.61 29.14 36.27
N LEU A 553 6.38 28.71 37.50
CA LEU A 553 5.20 27.94 37.88
C LEU A 553 4.00 28.89 37.92
N THR A 554 2.81 28.39 37.58
CA THR A 554 1.59 29.16 37.81
C THR A 554 1.43 29.47 39.30
N PRO A 555 0.78 30.59 39.68
CA PRO A 555 0.53 30.92 41.08
C PRO A 555 -0.10 29.78 41.88
N GLU A 556 -0.99 29.00 41.24
CA GLU A 556 -1.66 27.83 41.79
C GLU A 556 -0.69 26.68 42.06
N GLU A 557 0.18 26.33 41.10
CA GLU A 557 1.20 25.29 41.29
C GLU A 557 2.23 25.71 42.36
N ARG A 558 2.60 26.98 42.38
CA ARG A 558 3.49 27.55 43.40
C ARG A 558 2.86 27.48 44.79
N LEU A 559 1.58 27.78 44.92
CA LEU A 559 0.84 27.63 46.18
C LEU A 559 0.74 26.17 46.61
N LEU A 560 0.40 25.25 45.68
CA LEU A 560 0.33 23.82 45.95
C LEU A 560 1.65 23.28 46.48
N ARG A 561 2.78 23.63 45.84
CA ARG A 561 4.12 23.27 46.32
C ARG A 561 4.43 23.84 47.69
N ALA A 562 4.03 25.09 47.96
CA ALA A 562 4.22 25.71 49.27
C ALA A 562 3.42 24.99 50.37
N ILE A 563 2.21 24.49 50.05
CA ILE A 563 1.35 23.74 50.98
C ILE A 563 1.91 22.34 51.25
N PHE A 564 2.29 21.60 50.20
CA PHE A 564 2.73 20.21 50.32
C PHE A 564 4.23 20.04 50.62
N GLY A 565 5.01 21.12 50.56
CA GLY A 565 6.45 21.07 50.79
C GLY A 565 7.22 20.23 49.76
N GLU A 566 6.60 19.96 48.60
CA GLU A 566 7.25 19.24 47.51
C GLU A 566 8.36 20.10 46.90
N LYS A 567 9.60 19.62 47.01
CA LYS A 567 10.74 20.24 46.32
C LYS A 567 10.55 20.10 44.81
N SER A 568 10.93 21.14 44.07
CA SER A 568 11.00 21.08 42.60
C SER A 568 11.93 19.93 42.22
N ARG A 569 11.39 18.87 41.59
CA ARG A 569 12.22 17.85 40.96
C ARG A 569 12.67 18.39 39.61
N GLU A 570 13.96 18.33 39.35
CA GLU A 570 14.62 18.88 38.15
C GLU A 570 14.35 18.05 36.87
N VAL A 571 13.51 17.02 36.95
CA VAL A 571 13.27 16.07 35.86
C VAL A 571 11.77 15.87 35.61
N ARG A 572 11.40 15.64 34.36
CA ARG A 572 10.04 15.35 33.90
C ARG A 572 9.94 13.89 33.41
N ASP A 573 8.82 13.24 33.69
CA ASP A 573 8.47 11.93 33.14
C ASP A 573 8.15 12.05 31.63
N VAL A 574 8.92 11.35 30.80
CA VAL A 574 8.71 11.19 29.35
C VAL A 574 8.80 9.69 28.99
N SER A 575 8.36 8.84 29.91
CA SER A 575 8.45 7.38 29.81
C SER A 575 7.58 6.80 28.71
N LEU A 576 8.00 5.66 28.19
CA LEU A 576 7.24 4.85 27.25
C LEU A 576 6.16 4.07 27.99
N LYS A 577 4.92 4.21 27.54
CA LYS A 577 3.75 3.51 28.08
C LYS A 577 3.06 2.71 26.98
N VAL A 578 2.35 1.65 27.38
CA VAL A 578 1.49 0.90 26.45
C VAL A 578 0.36 1.80 25.96
N ASN A 579 0.11 1.80 24.65
CA ASN A 579 -0.94 2.59 24.02
C ASN A 579 -2.34 2.21 24.52
N HIS A 580 -3.30 3.12 24.32
CA HIS A 580 -4.70 2.89 24.66
C HIS A 580 -5.28 1.73 23.86
N GLY A 581 -5.96 0.81 24.56
CA GLY A 581 -6.60 -0.36 23.95
C GLY A 581 -5.66 -1.52 23.66
N GLU A 582 -4.36 -1.37 23.90
CA GLU A 582 -3.39 -2.44 23.71
C GLU A 582 -3.13 -3.20 25.01
N SER A 583 -2.91 -4.51 24.88
CA SER A 583 -2.52 -5.39 25.98
C SER A 583 -1.84 -6.63 25.43
N GLY A 584 -0.91 -7.19 26.19
CA GLY A 584 -0.19 -8.37 25.74
C GLY A 584 0.92 -8.78 26.69
N ILE A 585 1.74 -9.70 26.20
CA ILE A 585 2.90 -10.22 26.91
C ILE A 585 4.15 -9.66 26.24
N VAL A 586 5.09 -9.16 27.04
CA VAL A 586 6.41 -8.76 26.53
C VAL A 586 7.19 -10.01 26.13
N VAL A 587 7.50 -10.13 24.83
CA VAL A 587 8.20 -11.31 24.28
C VAL A 587 9.70 -11.09 24.19
N ASP A 588 10.11 -9.89 23.82
CA ASP A 588 11.52 -9.55 23.61
C ASP A 588 11.77 -8.07 23.91
N VAL A 589 12.99 -7.77 24.35
CA VAL A 589 13.46 -6.42 24.62
C VAL A 589 14.88 -6.28 24.11
N LYS A 590 15.11 -5.32 23.21
CA LYS A 590 16.42 -5.04 22.62
C LYS A 590 16.94 -3.68 23.08
N LYS A 591 18.16 -3.67 23.61
CA LYS A 591 18.86 -2.49 24.09
C LYS A 591 20.05 -2.21 23.17
N PHE A 592 20.05 -1.05 22.55
CA PHE A 592 21.16 -0.55 21.73
C PHE A 592 21.82 0.61 22.46
N THR A 593 23.15 0.58 22.55
CA THR A 593 23.90 1.60 23.28
C THR A 593 25.10 2.07 22.47
N ARG A 594 25.37 3.37 22.51
CA ARG A 594 26.55 3.94 21.86
C ARG A 594 27.86 3.37 22.43
N GLU A 595 27.86 3.00 23.71
CA GLU A 595 29.02 2.39 24.38
C GLU A 595 29.39 1.02 23.78
N ASN A 596 28.39 0.23 23.36
CA ASN A 596 28.59 -1.03 22.66
C ASN A 596 28.96 -0.87 21.18
N LYS A 597 29.15 0.37 20.70
CA LYS A 597 29.42 0.73 19.29
C LYS A 597 28.30 0.33 18.33
N ASP A 598 27.06 0.35 18.80
CA ASP A 598 25.89 0.25 17.93
C ASP A 598 25.76 1.54 17.11
N GLU A 599 25.38 1.43 15.82
CA GLU A 599 25.07 2.60 14.99
C GLU A 599 23.74 3.21 15.45
N LEU A 600 23.83 4.40 16.05
CA LEU A 600 22.69 5.18 16.54
C LEU A 600 22.73 6.59 15.95
N ASP A 601 21.55 7.21 15.84
CA ASP A 601 21.44 8.57 15.33
C ASP A 601 22.27 9.57 16.15
N PRO A 602 22.78 10.65 15.52
CA PRO A 602 23.54 11.68 16.22
C PRO A 602 22.74 12.27 17.39
N GLY A 603 23.34 12.25 18.59
CA GLY A 603 22.71 12.75 19.82
C GLY A 603 21.88 11.71 20.58
N VAL A 604 21.68 10.51 20.04
CA VAL A 604 21.06 9.38 20.76
C VAL A 604 22.13 8.58 21.52
N ASN A 605 21.94 8.38 22.82
CA ASN A 605 22.85 7.62 23.67
C ASN A 605 22.45 6.14 23.76
N MET A 606 21.15 5.90 23.93
CA MET A 606 20.55 4.58 24.13
C MET A 606 19.20 4.53 23.42
N LEU A 607 18.93 3.39 22.79
CA LEU A 607 17.65 3.06 22.17
C LEU A 607 17.15 1.75 22.77
N VAL A 608 15.92 1.73 23.27
CA VAL A 608 15.29 0.52 23.80
C VAL A 608 14.07 0.21 22.95
N ARG A 609 14.00 -1.03 22.45
CA ARG A 609 12.87 -1.58 21.71
C ARG A 609 12.21 -2.69 22.51
N VAL A 610 10.90 -2.60 22.69
CA VAL A 610 10.07 -3.56 23.42
C VAL A 610 9.08 -4.18 22.45
N TYR A 611 9.04 -5.50 22.39
CA TYR A 611 8.11 -6.26 21.56
C TYR A 611 7.00 -6.85 22.42
N ILE A 612 5.76 -6.48 22.14
CA ILE A 612 4.57 -6.97 22.83
C ILE A 612 3.79 -7.87 21.89
N ALA A 613 3.59 -9.13 22.28
CA ALA A 613 2.72 -10.04 21.54
C ALA A 613 1.31 -10.05 22.14
N GLN A 614 0.32 -9.94 21.25
CA GLN A 614 -1.09 -9.93 21.57
C GLN A 614 -1.76 -11.12 20.86
N LYS A 615 -2.50 -11.93 21.62
CA LYS A 615 -3.31 -13.01 21.06
C LYS A 615 -4.72 -12.50 20.80
N ARG A 616 -5.07 -12.29 19.53
CA ARG A 616 -6.36 -11.72 19.12
C ARG A 616 -7.31 -12.81 18.66
N LYS A 617 -8.33 -13.08 19.48
CA LYS A 617 -9.43 -14.00 19.12
C LYS A 617 -10.34 -13.36 18.08
N ILE A 618 -11.25 -14.16 17.52
CA ILE A 618 -12.30 -13.63 16.64
C ILE A 618 -13.43 -13.05 17.50
N GLN A 619 -13.94 -11.88 17.12
CA GLN A 619 -14.98 -11.19 17.87
C GLN A 619 -15.96 -10.44 16.95
N VAL A 620 -17.03 -9.90 17.55
CA VAL A 620 -18.02 -9.09 16.85
C VAL A 620 -17.36 -7.84 16.29
N GLY A 621 -17.61 -7.53 15.02
CA GLY A 621 -16.98 -6.42 14.30
C GLY A 621 -15.76 -6.81 13.47
N ASP A 622 -15.18 -8.00 13.70
CA ASP A 622 -14.10 -8.49 12.84
C ASP A 622 -14.63 -8.85 11.45
N LYS A 623 -13.81 -8.58 10.43
CA LYS A 623 -14.14 -8.87 9.03
C LYS A 623 -13.62 -10.25 8.61
N MET A 624 -14.50 -11.05 8.03
CA MET A 624 -14.16 -12.33 7.40
C MET A 624 -14.50 -12.29 5.92
N ALA A 625 -13.88 -13.19 5.15
CA ALA A 625 -14.22 -13.38 3.76
C ALA A 625 -13.99 -14.84 3.33
N GLY A 626 -14.64 -15.25 2.24
CA GLY A 626 -14.25 -16.43 1.47
C GLY A 626 -13.38 -16.03 0.26
N ARG A 627 -13.03 -17.03 -0.57
CA ARG A 627 -12.22 -16.83 -1.78
C ARG A 627 -13.00 -16.23 -2.95
N HIS A 628 -14.33 -16.31 -2.93
CA HIS A 628 -15.24 -15.94 -4.02
C HIS A 628 -15.76 -14.51 -3.94
N GLY A 629 -15.00 -13.59 -3.35
CA GLY A 629 -15.42 -12.19 -3.17
C GLY A 629 -16.54 -11.98 -2.14
N ASN A 630 -16.93 -13.02 -1.39
CA ASN A 630 -17.93 -12.96 -0.33
C ASN A 630 -17.29 -12.46 0.97
N LYS A 631 -17.57 -11.20 1.33
CA LYS A 631 -17.06 -10.55 2.53
C LYS A 631 -18.19 -10.27 3.51
N GLY A 632 -17.86 -10.26 4.80
CA GLY A 632 -18.83 -9.93 5.82
C GLY A 632 -18.21 -9.58 7.15
N VAL A 633 -19.00 -8.92 7.99
CA VAL A 633 -18.61 -8.53 9.35
C VAL A 633 -19.36 -9.41 10.33
N ILE A 634 -18.68 -9.90 11.37
CA ILE A 634 -19.32 -10.71 12.38
C ILE A 634 -20.26 -9.83 13.19
N SER A 635 -21.55 -10.14 13.16
CA SER A 635 -22.59 -9.40 13.90
C SER A 635 -22.85 -10.00 15.28
N ARG A 636 -22.78 -11.33 15.39
CA ARG A 636 -23.08 -12.05 16.63
C ARG A 636 -22.34 -13.36 16.73
N VAL A 637 -21.93 -13.68 17.97
CA VAL A 637 -21.43 -14.99 18.37
C VAL A 637 -22.55 -15.69 19.14
N LEU A 638 -23.04 -16.82 18.63
CA LEU A 638 -24.10 -17.60 19.28
C LEU A 638 -23.54 -18.75 20.11
N PRO A 639 -24.18 -19.08 21.25
CA PRO A 639 -23.93 -20.34 21.93
C PRO A 639 -24.10 -21.53 20.98
N ARG A 640 -23.38 -22.61 21.26
CA ARG A 640 -23.39 -23.82 20.42
C ARG A 640 -24.80 -24.43 20.29
N GLU A 641 -25.55 -24.39 21.38
CA GLU A 641 -26.91 -24.93 21.50
C GLU A 641 -27.94 -24.15 20.69
N ASP A 642 -27.72 -22.86 20.44
CA ASP A 642 -28.62 -22.00 19.67
C ASP A 642 -28.42 -22.15 18.15
N MET A 643 -27.27 -22.70 17.74
CA MET A 643 -26.95 -22.85 16.32
C MET A 643 -27.85 -23.90 15.67
N PRO A 644 -28.30 -23.66 14.42
CA PRO A 644 -28.93 -24.71 13.62
C PRO A 644 -28.05 -25.95 13.55
N PHE A 645 -28.64 -27.13 13.69
CA PHE A 645 -27.90 -28.39 13.72
C PHE A 645 -28.47 -29.43 12.77
N MET A 646 -27.61 -30.35 12.34
CA MET A 646 -27.95 -31.47 11.47
C MET A 646 -28.57 -32.63 12.27
N ALA A 647 -29.18 -33.61 11.61
CA ALA A 647 -29.85 -34.75 12.27
C ALA A 647 -28.92 -35.60 13.17
N ASP A 648 -27.60 -35.53 12.96
CA ASP A 648 -26.56 -36.17 13.77
C ASP A 648 -26.23 -35.40 15.07
N GLY A 649 -26.81 -34.21 15.27
CA GLY A 649 -26.54 -33.33 16.39
C GLY A 649 -25.34 -32.40 16.18
N THR A 650 -24.72 -32.38 15.00
CA THR A 650 -23.62 -31.48 14.67
C THR A 650 -24.16 -30.08 14.36
N PRO A 651 -23.81 -29.05 15.16
CA PRO A 651 -24.22 -27.67 14.87
C PRO A 651 -23.41 -27.07 13.73
N LEU A 652 -24.03 -26.15 12.99
CA LEU A 652 -23.32 -25.29 12.06
C LEU A 652 -22.32 -24.41 12.80
N GLN A 653 -21.23 -24.08 12.12
CA GLN A 653 -20.18 -23.21 12.69
C GLN A 653 -20.37 -21.76 12.24
N ILE A 654 -20.83 -21.54 11.01
CA ILE A 654 -21.17 -20.22 10.46
C ILE A 654 -22.50 -20.31 9.69
N VAL A 655 -23.31 -19.26 9.76
CA VAL A 655 -24.51 -19.12 8.92
C VAL A 655 -24.33 -17.91 7.99
N LEU A 656 -24.48 -18.15 6.69
CA LEU A 656 -24.38 -17.12 5.65
C LEU A 656 -25.74 -16.83 5.02
N ASN A 657 -25.91 -15.59 4.57
CA ASN A 657 -27.13 -15.15 3.92
C ASN A 657 -27.21 -15.68 2.47
N PRO A 658 -28.27 -16.40 2.07
CA PRO A 658 -28.42 -16.90 0.71
C PRO A 658 -28.68 -15.78 -0.33
N LEU A 659 -29.21 -14.63 0.09
CA LEU A 659 -29.62 -13.55 -0.83
C LEU A 659 -28.44 -12.92 -1.57
N GLY A 660 -27.24 -12.94 -0.96
CA GLY A 660 -26.03 -12.36 -1.54
C GLY A 660 -25.46 -13.14 -2.72
N VAL A 661 -25.80 -14.42 -2.87
CA VAL A 661 -25.26 -15.30 -3.91
C VAL A 661 -25.80 -14.95 -5.31
N PRO A 662 -27.13 -14.95 -5.56
CA PRO A 662 -27.67 -14.67 -6.89
C PRO A 662 -27.42 -13.22 -7.34
N SER A 663 -27.47 -12.26 -6.41
CA SER A 663 -27.26 -10.85 -6.75
C SER A 663 -25.82 -10.55 -7.20
N ARG A 664 -24.85 -11.39 -6.81
CA ARG A 664 -23.41 -11.16 -7.06
C ARG A 664 -22.81 -12.14 -8.04
N MET A 665 -23.60 -13.13 -8.49
CA MET A 665 -23.20 -14.13 -9.47
C MET A 665 -21.87 -14.82 -9.12
N ASN A 666 -21.66 -15.12 -7.83
CA ASN A 666 -20.52 -15.89 -7.35
C ASN A 666 -20.97 -17.29 -6.90
N ILE A 667 -21.38 -18.08 -7.88
CA ILE A 667 -21.96 -19.42 -7.69
C ILE A 667 -20.86 -20.41 -7.27
N GLY A 668 -19.59 -20.12 -7.58
CA GLY A 668 -18.44 -20.93 -7.20
C GLY A 668 -18.43 -21.26 -5.70
N GLN A 669 -18.87 -20.33 -4.86
CA GLN A 669 -18.95 -20.53 -3.40
C GLN A 669 -19.92 -21.67 -2.99
N VAL A 670 -20.99 -21.90 -3.76
CA VAL A 670 -21.97 -22.97 -3.49
C VAL A 670 -21.41 -24.31 -3.96
N LEU A 671 -20.71 -24.33 -5.10
CA LEU A 671 -20.02 -25.51 -5.61
C LEU A 671 -18.89 -25.94 -4.66
N GLU A 672 -18.13 -24.98 -4.11
CA GLU A 672 -17.12 -25.22 -3.07
C GLU A 672 -17.76 -25.89 -1.85
N VAL A 673 -18.90 -25.39 -1.37
CA VAL A 673 -19.61 -25.94 -0.20
C VAL A 673 -20.06 -27.38 -0.43
N HIS A 674 -20.61 -27.66 -1.62
CA HIS A 674 -21.05 -29.00 -2.00
C HIS A 674 -19.88 -29.99 -2.02
N LEU A 675 -18.79 -29.64 -2.70
CA LEU A 675 -17.61 -30.50 -2.78
C LEU A 675 -16.90 -30.63 -1.42
N GLY A 676 -16.86 -29.54 -0.65
CA GLY A 676 -16.30 -29.49 0.70
C GLY A 676 -17.06 -30.35 1.71
N LEU A 677 -18.38 -30.52 1.55
CA LEU A 677 -19.16 -31.46 2.36
C LEU A 677 -18.65 -32.89 2.18
N ILE A 678 -18.46 -33.30 0.92
CA ILE A 678 -17.95 -34.63 0.56
C ILE A 678 -16.52 -34.80 1.10
N ALA A 679 -15.68 -33.79 0.88
CA ALA A 679 -14.31 -33.76 1.35
C ALA A 679 -14.21 -34.02 2.86
N LYS A 680 -15.03 -33.33 3.67
CA LYS A 680 -15.02 -33.48 5.12
C LYS A 680 -15.59 -34.80 5.61
N LEU A 681 -16.66 -35.31 5.00
CA LEU A 681 -17.30 -36.55 5.44
C LEU A 681 -16.43 -37.78 5.16
N PHE A 682 -15.72 -37.80 4.04
CA PHE A 682 -14.94 -38.96 3.60
C PHE A 682 -13.41 -38.79 3.75
N GLY A 683 -12.96 -37.61 4.18
CA GLY A 683 -11.53 -37.30 4.34
C GLY A 683 -10.81 -37.17 3.00
N TYR A 684 -11.48 -36.66 1.98
CA TYR A 684 -10.86 -36.37 0.68
C TYR A 684 -10.30 -34.95 0.65
N HIS A 685 -9.25 -34.76 -0.15
CA HIS A 685 -8.75 -33.46 -0.56
C HIS A 685 -8.91 -33.36 -2.08
N PHE A 686 -9.57 -32.31 -2.54
CA PHE A 686 -9.83 -32.09 -3.96
C PHE A 686 -8.97 -30.94 -4.48
N ALA A 687 -8.47 -31.09 -5.70
CA ALA A 687 -7.92 -30.00 -6.48
C ALA A 687 -8.83 -29.73 -7.67
N THR A 688 -9.34 -28.50 -7.75
CA THR A 688 -10.16 -27.98 -8.84
C THR A 688 -9.37 -26.87 -9.53
N PRO A 689 -8.58 -27.19 -10.57
CA PRO A 689 -7.89 -26.22 -11.40
C PRO A 689 -8.84 -25.13 -11.93
N VAL A 690 -8.31 -23.92 -12.09
CA VAL A 690 -9.05 -22.80 -12.69
C VAL A 690 -9.28 -23.05 -14.18
N PHE A 691 -10.53 -22.92 -14.65
CA PHE A 691 -10.98 -23.19 -16.03
C PHE A 691 -10.84 -24.64 -16.52
N ASP A 692 -10.41 -25.57 -15.66
CA ASP A 692 -10.28 -27.02 -15.92
C ASP A 692 -10.66 -27.82 -14.66
N GLY A 693 -11.71 -27.35 -13.99
CA GLY A 693 -12.17 -27.84 -12.70
C GLY A 693 -13.22 -28.95 -12.79
N ALA A 694 -13.65 -29.43 -11.62
CA ALA A 694 -14.78 -30.35 -11.49
C ALA A 694 -16.07 -29.73 -12.05
N ASN A 695 -16.80 -30.49 -12.86
CA ASN A 695 -18.08 -30.06 -13.40
C ASN A 695 -19.23 -30.41 -12.45
N GLU A 696 -20.42 -29.83 -12.68
CA GLU A 696 -21.62 -30.16 -11.92
C GLU A 696 -21.96 -31.66 -12.00
N SER A 697 -21.73 -32.29 -13.15
CA SER A 697 -21.91 -33.74 -13.33
C SER A 697 -21.04 -34.55 -12.38
N ASP A 698 -19.79 -34.14 -12.21
CA ASP A 698 -18.81 -34.85 -11.40
C ASP A 698 -19.16 -34.73 -9.91
N ILE A 699 -19.58 -33.52 -9.50
CA ILE A 699 -20.11 -33.29 -8.15
C ILE A 699 -21.32 -34.18 -7.90
N ARG A 700 -22.31 -34.20 -8.81
CA ARG A 700 -23.51 -35.06 -8.68
C ARG A 700 -23.16 -36.54 -8.60
N GLU A 701 -22.26 -37.03 -9.45
CA GLU A 701 -21.78 -38.41 -9.40
C GLU A 701 -21.12 -38.72 -8.05
N MET A 702 -20.37 -37.78 -7.48
CA MET A 702 -19.79 -37.91 -6.15
C MET A 702 -20.86 -37.92 -5.05
N PHE A 703 -21.95 -37.15 -5.18
CA PHE A 703 -23.11 -37.27 -4.26
C PHE A 703 -23.76 -38.66 -4.34
N GLU A 704 -23.97 -39.19 -5.56
CA GLU A 704 -24.56 -40.52 -5.76
C GLU A 704 -23.68 -41.64 -5.19
N LYS A 705 -22.37 -41.63 -5.50
CA LYS A 705 -21.41 -42.60 -4.99
C LYS A 705 -21.37 -42.66 -3.47
N ASN A 706 -21.63 -41.54 -2.82
CA ASN A 706 -21.56 -41.38 -1.37
C ASN A 706 -22.93 -41.45 -0.66
N ASN A 707 -24.01 -41.81 -1.37
CA ASN A 707 -25.38 -41.87 -0.84
C ASN A 707 -25.87 -40.56 -0.19
N LEU A 708 -25.43 -39.41 -0.70
CA LEU A 708 -25.88 -38.10 -0.26
C LEU A 708 -27.01 -37.57 -1.16
N PRO A 709 -27.88 -36.67 -0.65
CA PRO A 709 -28.91 -36.05 -1.48
C PRO A 709 -28.31 -35.30 -2.67
N LEU A 710 -28.80 -35.61 -3.87
CA LEU A 710 -28.33 -35.02 -5.14
C LEU A 710 -28.43 -33.49 -5.21
N ASP A 711 -29.31 -32.89 -4.40
CA ASP A 711 -29.50 -31.45 -4.35
C ASP A 711 -28.56 -30.73 -3.38
N GLY A 712 -27.68 -31.46 -2.68
CA GLY A 712 -26.72 -30.87 -1.72
C GLY A 712 -27.36 -30.27 -0.47
N LYS A 713 -28.66 -30.54 -0.23
CA LYS A 713 -29.43 -29.96 0.87
C LYS A 713 -29.68 -30.95 2.00
N VAL A 714 -29.46 -30.49 3.22
CA VAL A 714 -29.65 -31.25 4.46
C VAL A 714 -30.82 -30.66 5.26
N GLN A 715 -31.57 -31.52 5.94
CA GLN A 715 -32.59 -31.06 6.89
C GLN A 715 -31.90 -30.55 8.16
N LEU A 716 -32.09 -29.26 8.46
CA LEU A 716 -31.62 -28.65 9.69
C LEU A 716 -32.75 -28.54 10.72
N PHE A 717 -32.36 -28.44 11.97
CA PHE A 717 -33.23 -28.22 13.13
C PHE A 717 -32.80 -26.94 13.83
N ASP A 718 -33.78 -26.19 14.32
CA ASP A 718 -33.55 -24.99 15.12
C ASP A 718 -32.99 -25.38 16.50
N GLY A 719 -31.83 -24.82 16.86
CA GLY A 719 -31.16 -25.08 18.13
C GLY A 719 -31.99 -24.68 19.37
N ARG A 720 -32.85 -23.66 19.22
CA ARG A 720 -33.64 -23.11 20.33
C ARG A 720 -34.92 -23.89 20.61
N THR A 721 -35.64 -24.25 19.55
CA THR A 721 -36.94 -24.94 19.66
C THR A 721 -36.83 -26.45 19.48
N GLY A 722 -35.82 -26.92 18.75
CA GLY A 722 -35.67 -28.31 18.33
C GLY A 722 -36.54 -28.68 17.12
N GLU A 723 -37.32 -27.75 16.58
CA GLU A 723 -38.18 -28.01 15.42
C GLU A 723 -37.37 -28.02 14.11
N PRO A 724 -37.70 -28.90 13.15
CA PRO A 724 -37.08 -28.88 11.83
C PRO A 724 -37.49 -27.63 11.05
N PHE A 725 -36.55 -27.00 10.34
CA PHE A 725 -36.87 -25.91 9.41
C PHE A 725 -37.77 -26.41 8.26
N GLU A 726 -38.67 -25.56 7.78
CA GLU A 726 -39.66 -25.92 6.74
C GLU A 726 -38.99 -26.44 5.45
N ASN A 727 -37.89 -25.83 5.04
CA ASN A 727 -37.14 -26.19 3.83
C ASN A 727 -35.75 -26.74 4.20
N ARG A 728 -35.28 -27.72 3.42
CA ARG A 728 -33.88 -28.20 3.52
C ARG A 728 -32.92 -27.10 3.08
N VAL A 729 -31.78 -27.04 3.75
CA VAL A 729 -30.79 -25.97 3.62
C VAL A 729 -29.52 -26.52 2.98
N THR A 730 -28.86 -25.73 2.14
CA THR A 730 -27.53 -26.08 1.62
C THR A 730 -26.50 -25.95 2.74
N VAL A 731 -25.87 -27.06 3.07
CA VAL A 731 -24.89 -27.18 4.16
C VAL A 731 -23.64 -27.86 3.61
N GLY A 732 -22.47 -27.37 4.00
CA GLY A 732 -21.21 -27.96 3.58
C GLY A 732 -20.03 -27.18 4.10
N CYS A 733 -18.84 -27.48 3.59
CA CYS A 733 -17.61 -26.85 4.08
C CYS A 733 -17.08 -25.83 3.09
N MET A 734 -16.86 -24.62 3.58
CA MET A 734 -16.25 -23.52 2.82
C MET A 734 -14.94 -23.12 3.51
N TYR A 735 -13.95 -22.72 2.70
CA TYR A 735 -12.70 -22.19 3.22
C TYR A 735 -12.84 -20.70 3.56
N MET A 736 -12.83 -20.38 4.85
CA MET A 736 -13.05 -19.03 5.36
C MET A 736 -11.75 -18.40 5.86
N LEU A 737 -11.57 -17.11 5.57
CA LEU A 737 -10.39 -16.31 5.89
C LEU A 737 -10.74 -15.23 6.91
N LYS A 738 -9.81 -14.96 7.84
CA LYS A 738 -9.86 -13.78 8.72
C LYS A 738 -9.01 -12.67 8.10
N LEU A 739 -9.62 -11.53 7.80
CA LEU A 739 -8.92 -10.41 7.16
C LEU A 739 -8.24 -9.52 8.19
N ASN A 740 -7.18 -8.79 7.78
CA ASN A 740 -6.46 -7.81 8.60
C ASN A 740 -7.26 -6.51 8.78
N HIS A 741 -8.54 -6.65 9.12
CA HIS A 741 -9.49 -5.59 9.37
C HIS A 741 -10.23 -5.91 10.67
N LEU A 742 -9.50 -5.78 11.77
CA LEU A 742 -9.95 -6.12 13.11
C LEU A 742 -10.65 -4.93 13.75
N VAL A 743 -11.64 -5.20 14.59
CA VAL A 743 -12.37 -4.14 15.28
C VAL A 743 -11.47 -3.41 16.29
N ASP A 744 -10.54 -4.11 16.95
CA ASP A 744 -9.60 -3.52 17.92
C ASP A 744 -8.72 -2.44 17.29
N ASP A 745 -8.37 -2.59 16.01
CA ASP A 745 -7.59 -1.61 15.28
C ASP A 745 -8.42 -0.41 14.83
N LYS A 746 -9.73 -0.60 14.65
CA LYS A 746 -10.65 0.44 14.14
C LYS A 746 -11.38 1.22 15.22
N ILE A 747 -11.60 0.62 16.39
CA ILE A 747 -12.25 1.31 17.50
C ILE A 747 -11.36 2.47 17.96
N HIS A 748 -11.95 3.65 18.00
CA HIS A 748 -11.31 4.87 18.47
C HIS A 748 -12.35 5.79 19.07
N ALA A 749 -12.05 6.35 20.23
CA ALA A 749 -12.90 7.31 20.90
C ALA A 749 -12.03 8.39 21.52
N ARG A 750 -12.53 9.63 21.48
CA ARG A 750 -11.86 10.80 22.04
C ARG A 750 -12.89 11.64 22.79
N SER A 751 -12.53 12.03 24.00
CA SER A 751 -13.20 13.09 24.76
C SER A 751 -12.42 14.40 24.60
N VAL A 752 -11.22 14.46 25.16
CA VAL A 752 -10.25 15.56 25.04
C VAL A 752 -8.91 14.95 24.60
N GLY A 753 -8.09 15.71 23.90
CA GLY A 753 -6.81 15.20 23.39
C GLY A 753 -5.90 16.33 22.91
N PRO A 754 -4.84 15.99 22.15
CA PRO A 754 -3.96 16.99 21.60
C PRO A 754 -4.64 17.81 20.49
N TYR A 755 -4.15 19.03 20.32
CA TYR A 755 -4.64 20.02 19.36
C TYR A 755 -3.49 20.48 18.47
N SER A 756 -3.81 20.90 17.25
CA SER A 756 -2.88 21.55 16.33
C SER A 756 -2.37 22.85 16.93
N LEU A 757 -1.09 23.13 16.76
CA LEU A 757 -0.49 24.37 17.27
C LEU A 757 -1.01 25.60 16.53
N VAL A 758 -1.23 25.47 15.22
CA VAL A 758 -1.63 26.59 14.34
C VAL A 758 -3.13 26.83 14.42
N THR A 759 -3.93 25.82 14.07
CA THR A 759 -5.38 25.97 13.95
C THR A 759 -6.13 25.73 15.25
N GLN A 760 -5.46 25.24 16.30
CA GLN A 760 -6.08 24.86 17.59
C GLN A 760 -7.19 23.81 17.51
N GLN A 761 -7.37 23.18 16.35
CA GLN A 761 -8.31 22.08 16.13
C GLN A 761 -7.76 20.75 16.68
N PRO A 762 -8.65 19.81 17.04
CA PRO A 762 -8.26 18.44 17.35
C PRO A 762 -7.33 17.85 16.26
N LEU A 763 -6.22 17.22 16.66
CA LEU A 763 -5.37 16.48 15.72
C LEU A 763 -6.17 15.37 15.01
N GLY A 764 -5.71 14.94 13.84
CA GLY A 764 -6.33 13.86 13.08
C GLY A 764 -5.75 12.48 13.39
N GLY A 765 -6.58 11.45 13.32
CA GLY A 765 -6.14 10.04 13.32
C GLY A 765 -5.97 9.40 14.70
N LYS A 766 -6.19 8.08 14.76
CA LYS A 766 -6.17 7.27 16.00
C LYS A 766 -4.81 7.31 16.72
N ALA A 767 -3.71 7.22 15.98
CA ALA A 767 -2.35 7.17 16.55
C ALA A 767 -1.99 8.43 17.36
N GLN A 768 -2.54 9.59 16.99
CA GLN A 768 -2.34 10.86 17.69
C GLN A 768 -3.43 11.14 18.72
N PHE A 769 -4.30 10.16 19.01
CA PHE A 769 -5.51 10.37 19.81
C PHE A 769 -6.38 11.51 19.26
N GLY A 770 -6.54 11.51 17.93
CA GLY A 770 -7.18 12.55 17.15
C GLY A 770 -8.71 12.58 17.23
N GLY A 771 -9.31 13.69 16.81
CA GLY A 771 -10.76 13.84 16.65
C GLY A 771 -11.28 13.24 15.34
N GLN A 772 -12.60 13.09 15.24
CA GLN A 772 -13.26 12.78 13.98
C GLN A 772 -13.45 14.06 13.18
N ARG A 773 -13.29 13.98 11.85
CA ARG A 773 -13.55 15.10 10.95
C ARG A 773 -15.05 15.24 10.76
N PHE A 774 -15.58 16.39 11.15
CA PHE A 774 -16.93 16.82 10.78
C PHE A 774 -16.78 17.72 9.54
N GLY A 775 -17.13 17.19 8.37
CA GLY A 775 -16.88 17.83 7.09
C GLY A 775 -18.04 18.70 6.62
N GLU A 776 -17.87 19.25 5.42
CA GLU A 776 -18.83 20.13 4.78
C GLU A 776 -20.19 19.45 4.53
N MET A 777 -20.18 18.20 4.05
CA MET A 777 -21.42 17.46 3.82
C MET A 777 -22.19 17.19 5.11
N GLU A 778 -21.51 16.96 6.24
CA GLU A 778 -22.17 16.80 7.54
C GLU A 778 -22.72 18.14 8.07
N VAL A 779 -22.06 19.26 7.76
CA VAL A 779 -22.58 20.61 8.06
C VAL A 779 -23.89 20.84 7.31
N TRP A 780 -23.94 20.60 5.99
CA TRP A 780 -25.16 20.74 5.19
C TRP A 780 -26.31 19.89 5.75
N ALA A 781 -26.01 18.68 6.24
CA ALA A 781 -27.01 17.83 6.87
C ALA A 781 -27.64 18.50 8.11
N LEU A 782 -26.82 19.09 8.99
CA LEU A 782 -27.33 19.80 10.17
C LEU A 782 -28.10 21.08 9.81
N GLU A 783 -27.66 21.80 8.78
CA GLU A 783 -28.36 22.97 8.25
C GLU A 783 -29.74 22.58 7.71
N ALA A 784 -29.83 21.48 6.96
CA ALA A 784 -31.09 20.94 6.44
C ALA A 784 -32.06 20.52 7.56
N TYR A 785 -31.55 20.01 8.69
CA TYR A 785 -32.37 19.75 9.87
C TYR A 785 -32.76 21.02 10.65
N GLY A 786 -32.15 22.17 10.36
CA GLY A 786 -32.30 23.38 11.16
C GLY A 786 -31.64 23.28 12.54
N ALA A 787 -30.65 22.40 12.72
CA ALA A 787 -29.99 22.12 13.99
C ALA A 787 -28.89 23.13 14.32
N SER A 788 -29.23 24.43 14.34
CA SER A 788 -28.29 25.55 14.47
C SER A 788 -27.40 25.49 15.72
N HIS A 789 -27.96 25.14 16.88
CA HIS A 789 -27.19 25.04 18.13
C HIS A 789 -26.20 23.87 18.11
N ILE A 790 -26.56 22.74 17.51
CA ILE A 790 -25.67 21.58 17.40
C ILE A 790 -24.51 21.92 16.47
N LEU A 791 -24.82 22.56 15.34
CA LEU A 791 -23.83 23.00 14.39
C LEU A 791 -22.87 24.02 15.02
N GLN A 792 -23.41 25.02 15.72
CA GLN A 792 -22.61 26.02 16.44
C GLN A 792 -21.68 25.36 17.46
N GLU A 793 -22.18 24.42 18.27
CA GLU A 793 -21.38 23.70 19.28
C GLU A 793 -20.23 22.90 18.63
N ILE A 794 -20.51 22.20 17.51
CA ILE A 794 -19.52 21.39 16.81
C ILE A 794 -18.39 22.26 16.22
N LEU A 795 -18.74 23.38 15.61
CA LEU A 795 -17.79 24.28 14.94
C LEU A 795 -16.97 25.15 15.92
N THR A 796 -17.37 25.25 17.19
CA THR A 796 -16.72 26.12 18.19
C THR A 796 -16.14 25.32 19.36
N VAL A 797 -16.93 25.09 20.42
CA VAL A 797 -16.49 24.55 21.72
C VAL A 797 -15.99 23.11 21.65
N LYS A 798 -16.39 22.35 20.63
CA LYS A 798 -15.87 20.99 20.36
C LYS A 798 -14.63 20.98 19.46
N SER A 799 -14.29 22.11 18.85
CA SER A 799 -13.21 22.25 17.88
C SER A 799 -12.12 23.19 18.41
N ASP A 800 -12.12 24.45 17.98
CA ASP A 800 -11.01 25.40 18.07
C ASP A 800 -11.32 26.64 18.94
N ASP A 801 -12.49 26.71 19.58
CA ASP A 801 -12.74 27.72 20.62
C ASP A 801 -12.01 27.34 21.92
N ILE A 802 -10.88 28.00 22.17
CA ILE A 802 -9.93 27.64 23.23
C ILE A 802 -10.50 27.93 24.62
N MET A 803 -11.16 29.06 24.80
CA MET A 803 -11.81 29.40 26.06
C MET A 803 -13.11 28.62 26.24
N GLY A 804 -13.91 28.52 25.17
CA GLY A 804 -15.18 27.83 25.19
C GLY A 804 -15.03 26.36 25.56
N ARG A 805 -14.05 25.65 24.99
CA ARG A 805 -13.81 24.23 25.32
C ARG A 805 -13.46 24.03 26.80
N GLN A 806 -12.65 24.91 27.39
CA GLN A 806 -12.30 24.83 28.81
C GLN A 806 -13.51 25.12 29.70
N LYS A 807 -14.25 26.20 29.39
CA LYS A 807 -15.47 26.57 30.12
C LYS A 807 -16.53 25.47 30.06
N VAL A 808 -16.71 24.85 28.90
CA VAL A 808 -17.66 23.75 28.71
C VAL A 808 -17.21 22.52 29.48
N PHE A 809 -15.93 22.14 29.41
CA PHE A 809 -15.38 21.03 30.19
C PHE A 809 -15.59 21.23 31.70
N ASP A 810 -15.29 22.42 32.20
CA ASP A 810 -15.55 22.82 33.58
C ASP A 810 -17.02 22.78 33.95
N SER A 811 -17.88 23.25 33.05
CA SER A 811 -19.33 23.28 33.27
C SER A 811 -19.91 21.88 33.33
N ILE A 812 -19.41 20.95 32.50
CA ILE A 812 -19.78 19.54 32.52
C ILE A 812 -19.37 18.92 33.86
N ILE A 813 -18.14 19.16 34.33
CA ILE A 813 -17.66 18.67 35.64
C ILE A 813 -18.50 19.23 36.78
N LYS A 814 -18.83 20.52 36.74
CA LYS A 814 -19.62 21.23 37.75
C LYS A 814 -21.13 20.98 37.62
N SER A 815 -21.56 20.27 36.56
CA SER A 815 -22.98 20.07 36.20
C SER A 815 -23.77 21.39 36.10
N SER A 816 -23.13 22.45 35.60
CA SER A 816 -23.76 23.76 35.35
C SER A 816 -24.15 23.94 33.88
N VAL A 817 -25.13 24.81 33.62
CA VAL A 817 -25.60 25.10 32.25
C VAL A 817 -24.48 25.80 31.45
N ALA A 818 -24.33 25.36 30.20
CA ALA A 818 -23.22 25.63 29.29
C ALA A 818 -22.87 27.12 29.11
N ALA A 819 -21.59 27.36 28.79
CA ALA A 819 -21.06 28.66 28.40
C ALA A 819 -21.46 29.01 26.95
N GLU A 820 -21.62 30.30 26.67
CA GLU A 820 -21.82 30.79 25.31
C GLU A 820 -20.57 30.53 24.45
N PRO A 821 -20.74 30.00 23.22
CA PRO A 821 -19.64 29.84 22.27
C PRO A 821 -18.96 31.15 21.92
N GLY A 822 -17.63 31.12 21.82
CA GLY A 822 -16.81 32.21 21.33
C GLY A 822 -16.59 32.17 19.82
N ILE A 823 -15.58 32.92 19.37
CA ILE A 823 -15.17 32.98 17.97
C ILE A 823 -14.12 31.90 17.71
N PRO A 824 -14.27 31.08 16.65
CA PRO A 824 -13.28 30.08 16.24
C PRO A 824 -11.89 30.67 16.02
N GLU A 825 -10.85 29.97 16.49
CA GLU A 825 -9.47 30.41 16.29
C GLU A 825 -9.08 30.38 14.81
N ALA A 826 -9.59 29.43 14.02
CA ALA A 826 -9.34 29.38 12.57
C ALA A 826 -9.80 30.67 11.85
N PHE A 827 -10.87 31.31 12.32
CA PHE A 827 -11.34 32.57 11.76
C PHE A 827 -10.39 33.73 12.10
N LYS A 828 -9.82 33.73 13.32
CA LYS A 828 -8.80 34.72 13.70
C LYS A 828 -7.54 34.56 12.86
N VAL A 829 -7.11 33.31 12.63
CA VAL A 829 -5.96 32.99 11.76
C VAL A 829 -6.24 33.48 10.32
N LEU A 830 -7.40 33.18 9.76
CA LEU A 830 -7.80 33.66 8.42
C LEU A 830 -7.73 35.19 8.31
N LYS A 831 -8.25 35.90 9.32
CA LYS A 831 -8.15 37.37 9.37
C LYS A 831 -6.69 37.84 9.30
N LYS A 832 -5.80 37.19 10.06
CA LYS A 832 -4.37 37.53 10.08
C LYS A 832 -3.67 37.17 8.76
N GLU A 833 -4.05 36.07 8.11
CA GLU A 833 -3.54 35.70 6.78
C GLU A 833 -3.95 36.72 5.71
N ILE A 834 -5.21 37.17 5.71
CA ILE A 834 -5.67 38.23 4.79
C ILE A 834 -4.94 39.56 5.08
N GLN A 835 -4.72 39.90 6.35
CA GLN A 835 -3.93 41.07 6.74
C GLN A 835 -2.46 40.97 6.28
N ALA A 836 -1.88 39.77 6.31
CA ALA A 836 -0.51 39.52 5.83
C ALA A 836 -0.38 39.72 4.30
N LEU A 837 -1.47 39.55 3.54
CA LEU A 837 -1.54 39.88 2.12
C LEU A 837 -1.67 41.39 1.85
N GLY A 838 -1.68 42.23 2.89
CA GLY A 838 -1.82 43.69 2.76
C GLY A 838 -3.27 44.17 2.65
N LEU A 839 -4.25 43.31 2.96
CA LEU A 839 -5.67 43.65 2.95
C LEU A 839 -6.16 43.98 4.36
N GLU A 840 -6.71 45.18 4.56
CA GLU A 840 -7.24 45.60 5.86
C GLU A 840 -8.65 45.01 6.10
N VAL A 841 -8.74 44.02 7.00
CA VAL A 841 -10.01 43.41 7.42
C VAL A 841 -10.42 43.91 8.80
N LYS A 842 -11.60 44.52 8.89
CA LYS A 842 -12.22 45.03 10.12
C LYS A 842 -13.59 44.39 10.35
N LEU A 843 -13.93 44.18 11.61
CA LEU A 843 -15.24 43.68 12.03
C LEU A 843 -16.03 44.84 12.61
N TYR A 844 -17.27 45.00 12.16
CA TYR A 844 -18.16 46.05 12.64
C TYR A 844 -19.40 45.42 13.28
N SER A 845 -19.85 46.00 14.39
CA SER A 845 -21.19 45.74 14.94
C SER A 845 -22.26 46.42 14.08
N ASP A 846 -23.54 46.09 14.29
CA ASP A 846 -24.69 46.74 13.64
C ASP A 846 -24.72 48.26 13.87
N ASP A 847 -24.13 48.73 14.98
CA ASP A 847 -23.98 50.15 15.33
C ASP A 847 -22.75 50.83 14.69
N ASN A 848 -22.08 50.18 13.73
CA ASN A 848 -20.86 50.65 13.04
C ASN A 848 -19.65 50.88 13.96
N GLU A 849 -19.63 50.26 15.14
CA GLU A 849 -18.48 50.24 16.03
C GLU A 849 -17.51 49.12 15.64
N GLU A 850 -16.21 49.42 15.58
CA GLU A 850 -15.16 48.44 15.25
C GLU A 850 -14.95 47.47 16.42
N ILE A 851 -15.15 46.17 16.16
CA ILE A 851 -14.93 45.11 17.13
C ILE A 851 -13.46 44.68 17.05
N THR A 852 -12.69 45.01 18.09
CA THR A 852 -11.33 44.51 18.25
C THR A 852 -11.36 43.09 18.79
N LEU A 853 -10.87 42.15 18.00
CA LEU A 853 -10.63 40.79 18.48
C LEU A 853 -9.38 40.82 19.36
N PRO A 854 -9.39 40.19 20.54
CA PRO A 854 -8.21 40.09 21.37
C PRO A 854 -7.10 39.33 20.64
N GLU A 855 -5.90 39.90 20.64
CA GLU A 855 -4.75 39.41 19.86
C GLU A 855 -3.88 38.42 20.64
N THR A 856 -3.99 38.41 21.98
CA THR A 856 -3.28 37.47 22.85
C THR A 856 -4.20 36.80 23.88
N PHE A 857 -3.78 35.64 24.39
CA PHE A 857 -4.47 34.92 25.47
C PHE A 857 -4.63 35.74 26.76
N GLU A 858 -3.70 36.65 27.02
CA GLU A 858 -3.74 37.54 28.20
C GLU A 858 -4.83 38.61 28.04
N ASP A 859 -5.01 39.14 26.82
CA ASP A 859 -6.06 40.12 26.51
C ASP A 859 -7.48 39.53 26.63
N GLU A 860 -7.66 38.25 26.30
CA GLU A 860 -8.93 37.53 26.47
C GLU A 860 -9.33 37.35 27.93
N HIS A 861 -8.36 37.18 28.83
CA HIS A 861 -8.59 36.96 30.25
C HIS A 861 -9.01 38.25 30.98
N ASP A 862 -8.56 39.41 30.50
CA ASP A 862 -8.96 40.73 31.03
C ASP A 862 -10.30 41.21 30.44
N ALA A 863 -10.65 40.85 29.20
CA ALA A 863 -11.96 41.14 28.60
C ALA A 863 -13.13 40.39 29.27
N ALA A 864 -12.87 39.26 29.94
CA ALA A 864 -13.88 38.45 30.63
C ALA A 864 -14.30 38.98 32.02
N ARG A 865 -13.74 40.11 32.49
CA ARG A 865 -14.20 40.76 33.73
C ARG A 865 -15.53 41.48 33.46
N PRO A 866 -16.64 41.14 34.16
CA PRO A 866 -17.91 41.81 33.91
C PRO A 866 -17.80 43.29 34.29
N ILE A 867 -18.14 44.16 33.34
CA ILE A 867 -18.37 45.59 33.55
C ILE A 867 -19.48 45.70 34.60
N ARG A 868 -19.14 46.18 35.80
CA ARG A 868 -20.10 46.47 36.88
C ARG A 868 -21.05 47.58 36.41
N ALA A 869 -22.28 47.21 36.08
CA ALA A 869 -23.38 48.15 35.94
C ALA A 869 -23.93 48.55 37.33
N ASP A 870 -24.05 49.87 37.50
CA ASP A 870 -24.57 50.69 38.60
C ASP A 870 -25.38 50.03 39.73
N LYS A 871 -24.99 50.37 40.98
CA LYS A 871 -25.91 50.61 42.09
C LYS A 871 -25.28 51.54 43.14
N ASP A 872 -25.94 52.66 43.34
CA ASP A 872 -25.75 53.63 44.41
C ASP A 872 -25.80 53.02 45.83
N ASP A 873 -25.14 53.75 46.74
CA ASP A 873 -25.22 53.72 48.21
C ASP A 873 -24.56 52.56 48.99
N SER A 874 -23.27 52.73 49.29
CA SER A 874 -22.78 52.67 50.69
C SER A 874 -21.32 53.14 50.82
N LYS A 875 -21.15 54.27 51.52
CA LYS A 875 -19.93 54.85 52.13
C LYS A 875 -18.64 54.01 52.05
N GLU A 876 -17.66 54.53 51.31
CA GLU A 876 -16.25 54.22 51.51
C GLU A 876 -15.82 54.62 52.92
N ILE A 877 -15.34 53.66 53.70
CA ILE A 877 -14.50 53.91 54.87
C ILE A 877 -13.08 53.79 54.35
N SER A 878 -12.40 54.93 54.17
CA SER A 878 -10.99 54.98 53.84
C SER A 878 -10.17 54.45 55.03
N LEU A 879 -9.16 53.65 54.72
CA LEU A 879 -8.23 53.02 55.66
C LEU A 879 -7.21 54.00 56.27
N GLU A 880 -7.51 55.31 56.26
CA GLU A 880 -6.64 56.39 56.77
C GLU A 880 -6.98 56.84 58.19
N ASP A 881 -8.01 56.25 58.84
CA ASP A 881 -8.49 56.68 60.17
C ASP A 881 -8.04 55.79 61.35
N LEU A 882 -7.08 54.87 61.15
CA LEU A 882 -6.52 54.04 62.24
C LEU A 882 -5.04 54.37 62.47
N GLY A 883 -4.80 55.51 63.12
CA GLY A 883 -3.47 55.93 63.55
C GLY A 883 -2.83 54.96 64.55
N PHE A 884 -1.74 54.32 64.13
CA PHE A 884 -0.67 53.86 65.02
C PHE A 884 0.70 54.23 64.46
N SER A 885 1.47 54.88 65.31
CA SER A 885 2.74 55.55 65.07
C SER A 885 3.94 54.60 64.97
N SER A 886 4.91 54.94 64.12
CA SER A 886 6.34 54.76 64.45
C SER A 886 7.15 55.88 63.80
N SER A 887 7.51 56.85 64.63
CA SER A 887 8.44 57.92 64.34
C SER A 887 9.89 57.45 64.53
N GLU A 888 10.76 58.05 63.72
CA GLU A 888 12.14 58.50 63.99
C GLU A 888 13.35 57.83 63.33
N LEU A 889 14.09 58.73 62.65
CA LEU A 889 15.54 58.80 62.36
C LEU A 889 16.05 57.97 61.16
N GLY A 890 16.63 58.55 60.10
CA GLY A 890 16.98 59.94 59.82
C GLY A 890 17.97 60.02 58.63
N THR A 891 17.72 61.01 57.77
CA THR A 891 18.69 61.86 57.03
C THR A 891 19.60 61.28 55.93
N GLY A 892 19.52 61.91 54.75
CA GLY A 892 20.69 62.11 53.88
C GLY A 892 20.38 62.25 52.38
N GLY A 893 19.83 63.41 51.96
CA GLY A 893 19.70 63.75 50.54
C GLY A 893 20.99 64.33 49.94
N MET A 894 21.12 64.29 48.61
CA MET A 894 21.44 65.40 47.69
C MET A 894 21.84 64.82 46.31
N ASP A 895 21.10 65.18 45.26
CA ASP A 895 21.61 65.36 43.88
C ASP A 895 22.06 66.85 43.78
N PRO A 896 22.96 67.36 42.90
CA PRO A 896 23.23 66.89 41.55
C PRO A 896 24.66 67.09 40.97
N SER A 897 24.84 66.61 39.74
CA SER A 897 25.56 67.25 38.62
C SER A 897 27.07 67.02 38.40
N LYS A 898 27.33 66.55 37.17
CA LYS A 898 28.34 66.95 36.17
C LYS A 898 29.66 66.18 35.98
N ASP A 899 29.69 65.58 34.79
CA ASP A 899 30.68 65.71 33.70
C ASP A 899 32.04 65.01 33.82
N SER A 900 32.24 63.96 33.00
CA SER A 900 32.92 64.06 31.68
C SER A 900 33.10 62.65 31.06
N LEU A 901 32.36 62.33 29.99
CA LEU A 901 32.80 62.28 28.57
C LEU A 901 33.85 61.20 28.23
N TYR A 902 33.46 60.18 27.46
CA TYR A 902 33.56 60.04 25.97
C TYR A 902 32.80 58.74 25.59
N ASP A 903 31.68 58.82 24.84
CA ASP A 903 31.52 58.62 23.38
C ASP A 903 31.94 57.19 22.92
N ASP A 904 31.17 56.40 22.17
CA ASP A 904 29.94 56.63 21.42
C ASP A 904 29.26 55.29 21.05
N ASP A 905 28.00 55.41 20.62
CA ASP A 905 27.06 54.46 19.99
C ASP A 905 27.61 53.18 19.32
N ASP A 906 26.86 52.07 19.47
CA ASP A 906 26.29 51.40 18.30
C ASP A 906 25.10 50.48 18.63
N THR A 907 24.21 50.46 17.66
CA THR A 907 22.80 50.05 17.70
C THR A 907 22.64 48.55 17.41
N TYR A 908 21.51 48.01 17.87
CA TYR A 908 21.00 46.67 17.58
C TYR A 908 21.02 46.32 16.09
N GLY A 909 21.59 45.15 15.78
CA GLY A 909 21.55 44.48 14.48
C GLY A 909 21.61 42.98 14.69
N ASP A 910 20.55 42.32 14.23
CA ASP A 910 20.24 40.89 14.26
C ASP A 910 21.24 40.00 13.48
N SER A 911 21.13 38.68 13.66
CA SER A 911 21.24 37.61 12.64
C SER A 911 22.04 36.34 13.03
N LEU A 912 21.29 35.22 13.03
CA LEU A 912 21.50 34.05 12.18
C LEU A 912 22.94 33.84 11.65
N SER A 913 23.64 32.86 12.21
CA SER A 913 24.75 32.19 11.53
C SER A 913 24.83 30.71 11.95
N GLY A 914 24.79 29.81 10.97
CA GLY A 914 24.89 28.38 11.18
C GLY A 914 24.42 27.50 10.03
N LEU A 915 24.36 28.01 8.79
CA LEU A 915 23.94 27.24 7.62
C LEU A 915 24.74 27.52 6.34
N ASP A 916 25.98 27.99 6.47
CA ASP A 916 26.91 28.15 5.35
C ASP A 916 28.28 27.56 5.69
N ASP A 917 28.39 26.23 5.58
CA ASP A 917 29.68 25.50 5.56
C ASP A 917 29.70 24.50 4.38
N ILE A 918 29.05 24.88 3.29
CA ILE A 918 29.14 24.22 1.99
C ILE A 918 29.25 25.35 0.97
N LEU A 919 30.30 25.30 0.14
CA LEU A 919 30.66 26.26 -0.92
C LEU A 919 31.66 27.35 -0.50
N GLY A 920 32.94 26.96 -0.44
CA GLY A 920 34.05 27.90 -0.52
C GLY A 920 34.53 28.08 -1.97
N GLY A 921 34.62 29.34 -2.41
CA GLY A 921 35.84 29.86 -3.06
C GLY A 921 35.83 30.14 -4.57
N ASP A 922 35.36 31.35 -4.92
CA ASP A 922 35.83 32.33 -5.94
C ASP A 922 36.69 31.94 -7.16
N ALA A 923 36.17 32.26 -8.36
CA ALA A 923 36.84 33.07 -9.39
C ALA A 923 35.80 33.68 -10.37
N PRO A 924 35.99 34.90 -10.92
CA PRO A 924 34.93 35.61 -11.64
C PRO A 924 34.89 35.20 -13.12
N VAL A 925 33.70 34.84 -13.63
CA VAL A 925 33.45 34.74 -15.07
C VAL A 925 32.25 35.62 -15.42
N SER A 926 32.57 36.76 -16.02
CA SER A 926 31.63 37.60 -16.75
C SER A 926 31.15 36.89 -18.03
N GLY A 927 29.83 36.82 -18.20
CA GLY A 927 29.18 36.68 -19.51
C GLY A 927 28.75 35.27 -19.91
N VAL A 928 27.51 34.90 -19.58
CA VAL A 928 26.69 33.93 -20.33
C VAL A 928 25.21 34.35 -20.24
N ASP A 929 24.50 34.25 -21.37
CA ASP A 929 23.12 34.68 -21.64
C ASP A 929 22.05 34.03 -20.74
N SER A 930 20.99 34.79 -20.46
CA SER A 930 19.89 34.48 -19.55
C SER A 930 18.74 33.67 -20.20
N ASN A 931 19.03 32.60 -20.94
CA ASN A 931 17.99 31.79 -21.59
C ASN A 931 18.00 30.28 -21.26
N ASP A 932 18.87 29.81 -20.36
CA ASP A 932 18.98 28.38 -20.03
C ASP A 932 18.70 28.05 -18.54
N LEU A 933 17.96 28.91 -17.82
CA LEU A 933 17.66 28.72 -16.38
C LEU A 933 16.21 28.36 -16.05
N ASP A 934 15.31 28.26 -17.03
CA ASP A 934 13.88 27.97 -16.80
C ASP A 934 13.53 26.46 -16.81
N ASP A 935 14.43 25.59 -17.26
CA ASP A 935 14.17 24.13 -17.33
C ASP A 935 14.57 23.33 -16.07
N LEU A 936 15.10 23.98 -15.02
CA LEU A 936 15.67 23.28 -13.86
C LEU A 936 14.94 23.47 -12.52
N LEU A 937 13.97 24.39 -12.43
CA LEU A 937 13.22 24.65 -11.20
C LEU A 937 11.73 24.79 -11.54
N GLY A 938 11.05 23.64 -11.65
CA GLY A 938 9.60 23.57 -11.84
C GLY A 938 8.83 24.03 -10.60
N PHE A 939 8.71 25.35 -10.44
CA PHE A 939 7.72 25.99 -9.58
C PHE A 939 6.84 26.87 -10.47
N ASP A 940 5.60 26.45 -10.70
CA ASP A 940 4.52 27.34 -11.09
C ASP A 940 3.32 27.05 -10.18
N ASP A 941 3.12 27.96 -9.22
CA ASP A 941 1.83 28.21 -8.58
C ASP A 941 1.07 29.22 -9.45
N ALA A 942 -0.15 28.88 -9.85
CA ALA A 942 -1.24 29.85 -10.04
C ALA A 942 -2.58 29.13 -10.21
N ASP A 943 -3.26 28.92 -9.08
CA ASP A 943 -4.72 28.85 -9.02
C ASP A 943 -5.31 30.18 -9.52
N SER A 944 -6.09 30.12 -10.59
CA SER A 944 -7.08 31.14 -10.90
C SER A 944 -8.34 30.46 -11.41
N LEU A 945 -9.38 30.60 -10.59
CA LEU A 945 -10.80 30.42 -10.87
C LEU A 945 -11.19 30.69 -12.34
N ASP A 946 -11.83 29.72 -12.99
CA ASP A 946 -13.02 30.03 -13.79
C ASP A 946 -14.00 28.86 -13.79
N ASN A 947 -15.24 29.17 -13.42
CA ASN A 947 -16.39 28.29 -13.43
C ASN A 947 -16.92 28.18 -14.86
N SER A 948 -16.94 26.99 -15.43
CA SER A 948 -17.96 26.60 -16.42
C SER A 948 -17.97 25.08 -16.60
N ASP A 949 -18.83 24.44 -15.81
CA ASP A 949 -19.32 23.10 -16.13
C ASP A 949 -20.32 23.21 -17.29
N GLU A 950 -19.98 22.63 -18.44
CA GLU A 950 -20.93 22.18 -19.46
C GLU A 950 -20.57 20.73 -19.82
N ASP A 951 -21.00 19.78 -18.98
CA ASP A 951 -21.22 18.40 -19.43
C ASP A 951 -22.69 18.28 -19.84
N THR A 952 -22.85 17.96 -21.11
CA THR A 952 -24.12 17.66 -21.78
C THR A 952 -24.43 16.17 -21.60
N ASP A 953 -25.74 15.90 -21.56
CA ASP A 953 -26.39 14.60 -21.78
C ASP A 953 -26.51 13.63 -20.59
N ALA A 954 -27.62 13.73 -19.86
CA ALA A 954 -28.82 12.93 -20.18
C ALA A 954 -29.77 12.80 -18.97
N GLU A 955 -30.83 13.62 -18.90
CA GLU A 955 -32.11 13.22 -18.27
C GLU A 955 -33.27 13.87 -19.05
N ASP A 956 -33.64 13.22 -20.16
CA ASP A 956 -34.93 13.42 -20.82
C ASP A 956 -36.07 12.85 -19.96
N GLU A 957 -37.23 13.50 -20.09
CA GLU A 957 -38.53 13.17 -19.50
C GLU A 957 -38.75 13.53 -18.02
N LYS A 958 -38.90 14.83 -17.69
CA LYS A 958 -39.92 15.31 -16.68
C LYS A 958 -40.05 16.83 -16.43
N ALA A 959 -39.73 17.72 -17.36
CA ALA A 959 -39.69 19.17 -17.06
C ALA A 959 -40.56 20.08 -17.97
N GLU A 960 -41.65 19.60 -18.58
CA GLU A 960 -42.56 20.48 -19.36
C GLU A 960 -43.76 21.07 -18.58
N ASP A 961 -43.98 20.70 -17.31
CA ASP A 961 -45.21 21.09 -16.59
C ASP A 961 -45.06 22.24 -15.57
N ILE A 962 -43.88 22.85 -15.39
CA ILE A 962 -43.67 23.86 -14.32
C ILE A 962 -43.54 25.30 -14.85
N LEU A 963 -43.25 25.53 -16.14
CA LEU A 963 -43.02 26.88 -16.67
C LEU A 963 -44.27 27.62 -17.20
N LYS A 964 -45.47 27.05 -17.02
CA LYS A 964 -46.75 27.74 -17.35
C LYS A 964 -47.32 28.60 -16.22
N GLU A 965 -46.72 28.62 -15.02
CA GLU A 965 -47.28 29.33 -13.85
C GLU A 965 -46.75 30.75 -13.59
N LEU A 966 -45.76 31.25 -14.33
CA LEU A 966 -45.19 32.59 -14.08
C LEU A 966 -45.27 33.47 -15.32
N GLY A 967 -46.50 33.85 -15.69
CA GLY A 967 -46.75 34.81 -16.78
C GLY A 967 -46.42 36.25 -16.39
N VAL A 968 -45.63 36.95 -17.22
CA VAL A 968 -45.62 38.41 -17.52
C VAL A 968 -44.66 38.58 -18.73
N ILE A 969 -45.15 38.76 -19.98
CA ILE A 969 -45.27 40.03 -20.76
C ILE A 969 -43.95 40.83 -20.82
N GLY A 970 -43.34 41.21 -21.96
CA GLY A 970 -43.66 41.17 -23.39
C GLY A 970 -42.70 42.08 -24.18
N VAL A 971 -42.96 42.21 -25.50
CA VAL A 971 -42.53 43.30 -26.42
C VAL A 971 -41.07 43.22 -26.91
N ASP A 972 -40.69 43.33 -28.18
CA ASP A 972 -41.32 43.31 -29.51
C ASP A 972 -40.17 43.18 -30.55
N ASP A 973 -40.55 42.68 -31.73
CA ASP A 973 -40.04 43.04 -33.07
C ASP A 973 -38.54 43.04 -33.37
N SER A 974 -38.12 42.14 -34.28
CA SER A 974 -38.14 42.50 -35.71
C SER A 974 -37.60 41.36 -36.60
N ALA A 975 -38.51 40.84 -37.44
CA ALA A 975 -38.42 40.64 -38.90
C ALA A 975 -37.03 40.43 -39.55
N PHE A 976 -36.78 39.49 -40.46
CA PHE A 976 -37.49 39.24 -41.72
C PHE A 976 -36.88 37.98 -42.39
N ASN A 977 -37.74 37.10 -42.90
CA ASN A 977 -37.62 36.17 -44.05
C ASN A 977 -36.26 35.66 -44.56
N GLY A 978 -36.20 34.35 -44.79
CA GLY A 978 -35.31 33.75 -45.78
C GLY A 978 -35.42 32.24 -45.90
N SER A 979 -36.54 31.75 -46.44
CA SER A 979 -36.77 30.39 -46.95
C SER A 979 -35.70 29.93 -47.94
N PHE A 980 -35.29 28.66 -47.90
CA PHE A 980 -35.12 27.82 -49.09
C PHE A 980 -35.18 26.33 -48.70
N ASP A 981 -36.14 25.63 -49.30
CA ASP A 981 -36.27 24.17 -49.36
C ASP A 981 -35.15 23.53 -50.21
N ASP A 982 -34.73 22.31 -49.86
CA ASP A 982 -34.79 21.10 -50.69
C ASP A 982 -33.75 20.05 -50.24
N ASP A 983 -34.29 18.90 -49.81
CA ASP A 983 -33.94 17.51 -50.12
C ASP A 983 -32.48 16.98 -50.11
N ASP A 984 -32.37 15.81 -49.44
CA ASP A 984 -31.54 14.63 -49.72
C ASP A 984 -30.00 14.68 -49.56
N ASN A 985 -29.52 14.32 -48.34
CA ASN A 985 -28.75 13.09 -48.04
C ASN A 985 -28.32 13.01 -46.58
#